data_AF-A0A1Y1XC45-F1
#
_entry.id   AF-A0A1Y1XC45-F1
#
_cell.length_a   1.000
_cell.length_b   1.000
_cell.length_c   1.000
_cell.angle_alpha   90.00
_cell.angle_beta   90.00
_cell.angle_gamma   90.00
#
_symmetry.space_group_name_H-M   'P 1'
#
loop_
_entity.id
_entity.type
_entity.pdbx_description
1 polymer ?
#
loop_
_entity_poly.entity_id
_entity_poly.type
_entity_poly.pdbx_seq_one_letter_code
_entity_poly.pdbx_strand_id
1 'polypeptide(L)'
;MLKANIKKYYKNHLLLILIYFSIIKTVYCHFIEDNKEINKRSLSLKYSSDKIVESDDELSNPYRGFFHGAVTIDLTDYPELDCNYIDKFYSVKNYKNGLQYLGVRLAEYRDRDISSTALTALDNLLNEYKKRKENIDPTTQVILRFYYNGDENCKTDSNYNVKLVKKEETNSIKDDENESDSIFKQLDNGHLYLTLDKFNYIKNTYNPDILNNNDKEKKDAGTEKNKAEEIQFYNDENELKKIYINDANEIEKGEEVLTNEEEEKFQNSEKYLNERYLNDNNKLRFTDNELRDYTDNLIFCNSNFNKKSFSLGNKKDSIESKFGQKNATESDFSKFKIPVARVIDRKRYYNVCQQWSSSGECEKKKSINKYCIYKYDAESDGLKCEKYTSEEIEPKSVNTIVKHVKQLAPIVNKYKDIVYIYQGTFIGRWGEMNGSPYTEDLDGLTKIINTIEENFDQSIFLGVRTPRYRRGIINKSKDRSNYKTLKKRLGLYNDGLFYNINDLGTYGYSSIKENDGYVLATRAEEVEYQNDLCLTVPNGGEAIYNSLSDSYKNVSKDKISSIIKNPKNYNNFYVCDDHCRNIHLSFLNDDYDKDIFNHWKKTSYKYIYDDNWKVNGFEYIGNHLGYRYVLRGTSFDNSSNVLTVSVENVGYSPAYIKFKTYIILVSSDKKKVEIKVDTDNRKWYTKEVQKLTVNFNSVSSKLISNKTYTVYFKMVDANSNNDIRIGITNNYYYSCYKNNYYCGYKIGTLTVN
;
A
#
# COMPACT_ATOMS: atom_id res chain seq x y z
N MET A 1 -21.22 77.14 19.48
CA MET A 1 -21.50 76.22 20.62
C MET A 1 -21.29 74.73 20.29
N LEU A 2 -21.61 74.22 19.09
CA LEU A 2 -21.49 72.78 18.76
C LEU A 2 -20.06 72.19 18.88
N LYS A 3 -19.02 72.93 18.45
CA LYS A 3 -17.61 72.46 18.54
C LYS A 3 -17.08 72.30 19.99
N ALA A 4 -17.61 73.07 20.94
CA ALA A 4 -17.19 73.00 22.34
C ALA A 4 -17.77 71.76 23.05
N ASN A 5 -19.01 71.38 22.72
CA ASN A 5 -19.67 70.20 23.28
C ASN A 5 -19.04 68.90 22.75
N ILE A 6 -18.64 68.84 21.48
CA ILE A 6 -17.95 67.66 20.92
C ILE A 6 -16.59 67.45 21.60
N LYS A 7 -15.82 68.51 21.85
CA LYS A 7 -14.50 68.41 22.52
C LYS A 7 -14.64 67.94 23.98
N LYS A 8 -15.71 68.36 24.68
CA LYS A 8 -16.03 67.89 26.04
C LYS A 8 -16.48 66.44 26.06
N TYR A 9 -17.25 66.00 25.05
CA TYR A 9 -17.70 64.62 24.90
C TYR A 9 -16.53 63.66 24.68
N TYR A 10 -15.61 63.98 23.75
CA TYR A 10 -14.41 63.17 23.51
C TYR A 10 -13.46 63.14 24.71
N LYS A 11 -13.31 64.25 25.45
CA LYS A 11 -12.47 64.29 26.65
C LYS A 11 -13.03 63.41 27.77
N ASN A 12 -14.34 63.40 27.97
CA ASN A 12 -14.98 62.54 28.96
C ASN A 12 -14.96 61.06 28.54
N HIS A 13 -15.10 60.75 27.25
CA HIS A 13 -14.98 59.38 26.76
C HIS A 13 -13.56 58.84 26.86
N LEU A 14 -12.55 59.67 26.58
CA LEU A 14 -11.14 59.30 26.76
C LEU A 14 -10.83 59.08 28.24
N LEU A 15 -11.40 59.88 29.15
CA LEU A 15 -11.28 59.70 30.59
C LEU A 15 -11.90 58.37 31.05
N LEU A 16 -13.08 58.03 30.54
CA LEU A 16 -13.75 56.74 30.82
C LEU A 16 -12.94 55.55 30.30
N ILE A 17 -12.35 55.65 29.11
CA ILE A 17 -11.46 54.61 28.56
C ILE A 17 -10.20 54.46 29.42
N LEU A 18 -9.59 55.56 29.87
CA LEU A 18 -8.43 55.52 30.74
C LEU A 18 -8.75 54.93 32.13
N ILE A 19 -9.91 55.25 32.69
CA ILE A 19 -10.41 54.65 33.93
C ILE A 19 -10.65 53.14 33.73
N TYR A 20 -11.24 52.74 32.61
CA TYR A 20 -11.48 51.33 32.28
C TYR A 20 -10.16 50.54 32.13
N PHE A 21 -9.16 51.10 31.44
CA PHE A 21 -7.82 50.50 31.37
C PHE A 21 -7.13 50.45 32.73
N SER A 22 -7.32 51.46 33.59
CA SER A 22 -6.78 51.45 34.95
C SER A 22 -7.44 50.36 35.80
N ILE A 23 -8.76 50.19 35.71
CA ILE A 23 -9.49 49.14 36.44
C ILE A 23 -9.08 47.76 35.93
N ILE A 24 -8.96 47.55 34.61
CA ILE A 24 -8.43 46.29 34.05
C ILE A 24 -7.02 46.04 34.55
N LYS A 25 -6.15 47.06 34.58
CA LYS A 25 -4.78 46.92 35.07
C LYS A 25 -4.74 46.58 36.56
N THR A 26 -5.60 47.19 37.38
CA THR A 26 -5.71 46.88 38.81
C THR A 26 -6.31 45.49 39.05
N VAL A 27 -7.33 45.08 38.29
CA VAL A 27 -7.91 43.72 38.35
C VAL A 27 -6.89 42.69 37.86
N TYR A 28 -6.11 42.97 36.82
CA TYR A 28 -5.04 42.10 36.32
C TYR A 28 -3.85 42.06 37.30
N CYS A 29 -3.53 43.17 37.97
CA CYS A 29 -2.54 43.22 39.05
C CYS A 29 -3.01 42.45 40.29
N HIS A 30 -4.27 42.59 40.72
CA HIS A 30 -4.84 41.76 41.79
C HIS A 30 -4.94 40.28 41.37
N PHE A 31 -5.23 39.96 40.11
CA PHE A 31 -5.20 38.59 39.61
C PHE A 31 -3.78 38.02 39.55
N ILE A 32 -2.75 38.87 39.44
CA ILE A 32 -1.33 38.48 39.52
C ILE A 32 -0.83 38.42 40.98
N GLU A 33 -1.36 39.26 41.87
CA GLU A 33 -1.01 39.30 43.29
C GLU A 33 -1.71 38.19 44.09
N ASP A 34 -2.97 37.88 43.82
CA ASP A 34 -3.69 36.73 44.40
C ASP A 34 -3.19 35.38 43.85
N ASN A 35 -2.46 35.38 42.72
CA ASN A 35 -1.73 34.20 42.22
C ASN A 35 -0.31 34.07 42.78
N LYS A 36 0.13 34.96 43.68
CA LYS A 36 1.49 34.93 44.26
C LYS A 36 1.60 34.30 45.66
N GLU A 37 0.51 33.84 46.27
CA GLU A 37 0.56 33.04 47.50
C GLU A 37 -0.28 31.77 47.43
N ILE A 38 0.00 30.93 46.42
CA ILE A 38 -0.07 29.48 46.65
C ILE A 38 1.36 29.07 46.96
N ASN A 39 1.63 28.76 48.23
CA ASN A 39 2.82 28.05 48.69
C ASN A 39 2.90 26.67 47.99
N LYS A 40 3.25 26.65 46.70
CA LYS A 40 3.69 25.45 46.00
C LYS A 40 5.02 25.10 46.65
N ARG A 41 5.02 24.10 47.54
CA ARG A 41 6.25 23.38 47.90
C ARG A 41 7.02 23.16 46.60
N SER A 42 8.15 23.85 46.44
CA SER A 42 9.07 23.65 45.34
C SER A 42 9.68 22.27 45.53
N LEU A 43 9.05 21.25 44.95
CA LEU A 43 9.56 19.89 44.95
C LEU A 43 10.94 19.90 44.29
N SER A 44 11.95 19.40 44.99
CA SER A 44 13.31 19.32 44.44
C SER A 44 13.41 18.05 43.61
N LEU A 45 13.61 18.22 42.31
CA LEU A 45 13.64 17.11 41.35
C LEU A 45 15.08 16.72 41.04
N LYS A 46 15.39 15.42 41.13
CA LYS A 46 16.67 14.86 40.71
C LYS A 46 16.44 13.76 39.70
N TYR A 47 17.08 13.85 38.54
CA TYR A 47 16.98 12.85 37.47
C TYR A 47 18.30 12.08 37.28
N SER A 48 18.19 10.78 37.06
CA SER A 48 19.28 9.89 36.66
C SER A 48 18.95 9.26 35.31
N SER A 49 19.79 9.49 34.31
CA SER A 49 19.67 8.86 32.99
C SER A 49 20.00 7.38 33.06
N ASP A 50 19.27 6.56 32.30
CA ASP A 50 19.70 5.20 31.98
C ASP A 50 20.71 5.25 30.81
N LYS A 51 21.53 4.19 30.68
CA LYS A 51 22.36 4.00 29.49
C LYS A 51 21.43 3.71 28.30
N ILE A 52 21.71 4.36 27.17
CA ILE A 52 20.98 4.18 25.92
C ILE A 52 22.00 3.75 24.87
N VAL A 53 21.72 2.64 24.18
CA VAL A 53 22.56 2.07 23.12
C VAL A 53 21.67 1.81 21.92
N GLU A 54 22.11 2.23 20.73
CA GLU A 54 21.44 1.94 19.47
C GLU A 54 21.36 0.42 19.25
N SER A 55 20.24 -0.04 18.72
CA SER A 55 20.04 -1.42 18.26
C SER A 55 20.00 -1.42 16.74
N ASP A 56 20.57 -2.46 16.13
CA ASP A 56 20.52 -2.77 14.71
C ASP A 56 19.39 -3.77 14.36
N ASP A 57 18.55 -4.13 15.34
CA ASP A 57 17.40 -5.03 15.15
C ASP A 57 16.37 -4.42 14.20
N GLU A 58 15.62 -5.28 13.52
CA GLU A 58 14.48 -4.87 12.70
C GLU A 58 13.38 -4.22 13.56
N LEU A 59 12.77 -3.14 13.06
CA LEU A 59 11.66 -2.45 13.71
C LEU A 59 10.38 -2.59 12.87
N SER A 60 9.40 -3.31 13.41
CA SER A 60 8.05 -3.35 12.87
C SER A 60 7.32 -2.04 13.20
N ASN A 61 7.25 -1.16 12.21
CA ASN A 61 6.70 0.19 12.28
C ASN A 61 5.88 0.45 10.99
N PRO A 62 4.74 1.15 11.05
CA PRO A 62 3.91 1.42 9.87
C PRO A 62 4.57 2.42 8.91
N TYR A 63 4.06 2.50 7.68
CA TYR A 63 4.43 3.50 6.65
C TYR A 63 5.88 3.47 6.16
N ARG A 64 6.61 2.37 6.40
CA ARG A 64 8.03 2.21 6.05
C ARG A 64 8.39 0.77 5.70
N GLY A 65 9.62 0.59 5.20
CA GLY A 65 10.26 -0.72 5.14
C GLY A 65 9.99 -1.45 3.82
N PHE A 66 10.20 -2.75 3.81
CA PHE A 66 9.77 -3.54 2.67
C PHE A 66 8.24 -3.57 2.60
N PHE A 67 7.70 -3.52 1.39
CA PHE A 67 6.30 -3.86 1.16
C PHE A 67 6.18 -5.26 0.61
N HIS A 68 5.11 -5.93 1.02
CA HIS A 68 4.88 -7.35 0.82
C HIS A 68 3.60 -7.58 0.04
N GLY A 69 3.45 -8.81 -0.44
CA GLY A 69 2.21 -9.26 -1.04
C GLY A 69 1.92 -8.39 -2.25
N ALA A 70 2.83 -8.35 -3.22
CA ALA A 70 2.65 -7.72 -4.53
C ALA A 70 1.52 -8.43 -5.32
N VAL A 71 0.32 -8.29 -4.79
CA VAL A 71 -0.88 -8.99 -5.17
C VAL A 71 -1.60 -8.15 -6.18
N THR A 72 -2.07 -8.82 -7.22
CA THR A 72 -3.00 -8.24 -8.18
C THR A 72 -4.25 -9.09 -8.24
N ILE A 73 -5.39 -8.41 -8.37
CA ILE A 73 -6.69 -9.03 -8.65
C ILE A 73 -7.32 -8.37 -9.87
N ASP A 74 -8.12 -9.13 -10.60
CA ASP A 74 -9.05 -8.59 -11.56
C ASP A 74 -10.35 -8.22 -10.88
N LEU A 75 -10.79 -6.99 -11.11
CA LEU A 75 -12.13 -6.61 -10.74
C LEU A 75 -13.08 -7.18 -11.81
N THR A 76 -14.08 -7.92 -11.34
CA THR A 76 -14.98 -8.72 -12.17
C THR A 76 -16.37 -8.72 -11.57
N ASP A 77 -17.38 -8.98 -12.40
CA ASP A 77 -18.76 -9.19 -11.97
C ASP A 77 -18.97 -10.54 -11.26
N TYR A 78 -17.92 -11.39 -11.18
CA TYR A 78 -17.97 -12.76 -10.65
C TYR A 78 -16.79 -13.11 -9.73
N PRO A 79 -16.56 -12.34 -8.65
CA PRO A 79 -15.39 -12.53 -7.78
C PRO A 79 -15.35 -13.91 -7.10
N GLU A 80 -16.51 -14.53 -6.85
CA GLU A 80 -16.62 -15.86 -6.25
C GLU A 80 -16.30 -17.01 -7.22
N LEU A 81 -16.22 -16.72 -8.52
CA LEU A 81 -15.77 -17.66 -9.54
C LEU A 81 -14.35 -17.37 -10.02
N ASP A 82 -13.76 -16.22 -9.67
CA ASP A 82 -12.39 -15.89 -10.06
C ASP A 82 -11.38 -16.56 -9.12
N CYS A 83 -10.60 -17.50 -9.66
CA CYS A 83 -9.67 -18.29 -8.86
C CYS A 83 -8.65 -17.41 -8.13
N ASN A 84 -8.17 -16.35 -8.78
CA ASN A 84 -7.17 -15.47 -8.21
C ASN A 84 -7.81 -14.63 -7.08
N TYR A 85 -8.99 -14.05 -7.30
CA TYR A 85 -9.72 -13.32 -6.26
C TYR A 85 -9.97 -14.19 -5.02
N ILE A 86 -10.45 -15.43 -5.16
CA ILE A 86 -10.69 -16.36 -4.03
C ILE A 86 -9.40 -16.60 -3.24
N ASP A 87 -8.28 -16.84 -3.93
CA ASP A 87 -6.98 -17.06 -3.31
C ASP A 87 -6.53 -15.82 -2.52
N LYS A 88 -6.57 -14.65 -3.14
CA LYS A 88 -6.09 -13.40 -2.54
C LYS A 88 -6.97 -12.96 -1.38
N PHE A 89 -8.29 -13.06 -1.50
CA PHE A 89 -9.24 -12.73 -0.46
C PHE A 89 -8.96 -13.49 0.85
N TYR A 90 -8.64 -14.79 0.77
CA TYR A 90 -8.23 -15.56 1.94
C TYR A 90 -6.80 -15.20 2.42
N SER A 91 -5.89 -14.96 1.50
CA SER A 91 -4.45 -14.89 1.80
C SER A 91 -4.02 -13.60 2.49
N VAL A 92 -4.82 -12.53 2.44
CA VAL A 92 -4.56 -11.25 3.13
C VAL A 92 -4.15 -11.44 4.60
N LYS A 93 -4.83 -12.33 5.32
CA LYS A 93 -4.56 -12.59 6.75
C LYS A 93 -3.20 -13.26 7.01
N ASN A 94 -2.57 -13.84 6.00
CA ASN A 94 -1.35 -14.64 6.10
C ASN A 94 -0.10 -13.92 5.57
N TYR A 95 -0.23 -12.72 4.97
CA TYR A 95 0.93 -11.97 4.51
C TYR A 95 1.88 -11.56 5.64
N LYS A 96 3.12 -11.23 5.28
CA LYS A 96 4.12 -10.68 6.21
C LYS A 96 3.63 -9.36 6.81
N ASN A 97 4.11 -9.02 7.99
CA ASN A 97 3.70 -7.79 8.68
C ASN A 97 4.28 -6.54 8.00
N GLY A 98 3.57 -5.42 8.09
CA GLY A 98 4.02 -4.11 7.59
C GLY A 98 3.26 -3.66 6.35
N LEU A 99 3.97 -2.99 5.44
CA LEU A 99 3.39 -2.40 4.24
C LEU A 99 2.99 -3.50 3.24
N GLN A 100 1.81 -3.38 2.65
CA GLN A 100 1.24 -4.33 1.70
C GLN A 100 1.03 -3.63 0.36
N TYR A 101 0.96 -4.38 -0.73
CA TYR A 101 0.61 -3.86 -2.06
C TYR A 101 -0.69 -4.48 -2.57
N LEU A 102 -1.53 -3.69 -3.22
CA LEU A 102 -2.72 -4.19 -3.90
C LEU A 102 -2.87 -3.51 -5.27
N GLY A 103 -2.63 -4.28 -6.33
CA GLY A 103 -2.98 -3.94 -7.70
C GLY A 103 -4.40 -4.40 -8.03
N VAL A 104 -5.19 -3.55 -8.69
CA VAL A 104 -6.56 -3.86 -9.10
C VAL A 104 -6.71 -3.54 -10.59
N ARG A 105 -6.93 -4.59 -11.37
CA ARG A 105 -7.11 -4.53 -12.82
C ARG A 105 -8.56 -4.25 -13.18
N LEU A 106 -8.78 -3.31 -14.09
CA LEU A 106 -10.08 -2.79 -14.50
C LEU A 106 -10.37 -3.04 -15.99
N ALA A 107 -9.62 -3.93 -16.64
CA ALA A 107 -9.74 -4.24 -18.07
C ALA A 107 -11.19 -4.53 -18.50
N GLU A 108 -11.93 -5.26 -17.67
CA GLU A 108 -13.33 -5.65 -17.92
C GLU A 108 -14.31 -4.45 -17.99
N TYR A 109 -13.89 -3.29 -17.47
CA TYR A 109 -14.68 -2.05 -17.43
C TYR A 109 -14.08 -0.94 -18.30
N ARG A 110 -13.11 -1.22 -19.16
CA ARG A 110 -12.39 -0.17 -19.92
C ARG A 110 -13.27 0.81 -20.73
N ASP A 111 -14.49 0.43 -21.09
CA ASP A 111 -15.42 1.16 -21.95
C ASP A 111 -16.80 1.38 -21.32
N ARG A 112 -16.99 0.92 -20.09
CA ARG A 112 -18.24 0.97 -19.34
C ARG A 112 -17.99 1.34 -17.89
N ASP A 113 -19.01 1.81 -17.19
CA ASP A 113 -18.90 2.08 -15.76
C ASP A 113 -18.63 0.77 -14.99
N ILE A 114 -17.87 0.86 -13.89
CA ILE A 114 -17.62 -0.29 -12.99
C ILE A 114 -18.95 -0.71 -12.35
N SER A 115 -19.26 -2.02 -12.36
CA SER A 115 -20.53 -2.50 -11.81
C SER A 115 -20.57 -2.40 -10.27
N SER A 116 -21.78 -2.46 -9.70
CA SER A 116 -21.95 -2.57 -8.25
C SER A 116 -21.32 -3.83 -7.68
N THR A 117 -21.36 -4.95 -8.40
CA THR A 117 -20.79 -6.23 -7.94
C THR A 117 -19.27 -6.15 -7.83
N ALA A 118 -18.60 -5.58 -8.83
CA ALA A 118 -17.17 -5.34 -8.78
C ALA A 118 -16.79 -4.36 -7.65
N LEU A 119 -17.55 -3.29 -7.48
CA LEU A 119 -17.34 -2.35 -6.37
C LEU A 119 -17.53 -3.05 -5.01
N THR A 120 -18.54 -3.90 -4.85
CA THR A 120 -18.74 -4.75 -3.67
C THR A 120 -17.54 -5.67 -3.43
N ALA A 121 -16.96 -6.24 -4.48
CA ALA A 121 -15.77 -7.09 -4.37
C ALA A 121 -14.59 -6.31 -3.80
N LEU A 122 -14.28 -5.13 -4.35
CA LEU A 122 -13.20 -4.29 -3.85
C LEU A 122 -13.40 -3.90 -2.37
N ASP A 123 -14.63 -3.53 -1.99
CA ASP A 123 -14.96 -3.18 -0.61
C ASP A 123 -14.72 -4.37 0.34
N ASN A 124 -15.19 -5.57 -0.03
CA ASN A 124 -14.92 -6.80 0.73
C ASN A 124 -13.41 -7.07 0.88
N LEU A 125 -12.62 -6.95 -0.20
CA LEU A 125 -11.19 -7.21 -0.14
C LEU A 125 -10.45 -6.21 0.75
N LEU A 126 -10.74 -4.91 0.63
CA LEU A 126 -10.14 -3.89 1.51
C LEU A 126 -10.61 -4.07 2.97
N ASN A 127 -11.81 -4.61 3.20
CA ASN A 127 -12.27 -4.99 4.52
C ASN A 127 -11.41 -6.10 5.15
N GLU A 128 -10.87 -7.03 4.38
CA GLU A 128 -9.93 -8.03 4.90
C GLU A 128 -8.61 -7.41 5.36
N TYR A 129 -8.08 -6.42 4.64
CA TYR A 129 -6.91 -5.66 5.10
C TYR A 129 -7.21 -4.86 6.37
N LYS A 130 -8.42 -4.30 6.49
CA LYS A 130 -8.86 -3.64 7.72
C LYS A 130 -8.92 -4.62 8.89
N LYS A 131 -9.56 -5.78 8.73
CA LYS A 131 -9.61 -6.84 9.75
C LYS A 131 -8.21 -7.32 10.14
N ARG A 132 -7.31 -7.48 9.17
CA ARG A 132 -5.90 -7.80 9.42
C ARG A 132 -5.25 -6.75 10.31
N LYS A 133 -5.42 -5.46 9.99
CA LYS A 133 -4.86 -4.36 10.80
C LYS A 133 -5.36 -4.39 12.24
N GLU A 134 -6.65 -4.67 12.43
CA GLU A 134 -7.29 -4.67 13.75
C GLU A 134 -6.90 -5.88 14.60
N ASN A 135 -6.70 -7.05 13.98
CA ASN A 135 -6.65 -8.32 14.72
C ASN A 135 -5.33 -9.10 14.59
N ILE A 136 -4.49 -8.80 13.59
CA ILE A 136 -3.30 -9.60 13.26
C ILE A 136 -2.05 -8.72 13.29
N ASP A 137 -2.03 -7.68 12.47
CA ASP A 137 -0.87 -6.83 12.30
C ASP A 137 -1.25 -5.34 12.34
N PRO A 138 -1.13 -4.70 13.52
CA PRO A 138 -1.40 -3.27 13.68
C PRO A 138 -0.62 -2.37 12.72
N THR A 139 0.51 -2.81 12.18
CA THR A 139 1.34 -2.02 11.25
C THR A 139 0.89 -2.08 9.80
N THR A 140 -0.15 -2.88 9.49
CA THR A 140 -0.71 -3.05 8.14
C THR A 140 -1.10 -1.70 7.54
N GLN A 141 -0.52 -1.42 6.38
CA GLN A 141 -0.81 -0.29 5.50
C GLN A 141 -0.78 -0.80 4.06
N VAL A 142 -1.51 -0.16 3.15
CA VAL A 142 -1.68 -0.61 1.77
C VAL A 142 -1.18 0.47 0.80
N ILE A 143 -0.31 0.07 -0.12
CA ILE A 143 -0.06 0.74 -1.39
C ILE A 143 -1.10 0.24 -2.38
N LEU A 144 -1.97 1.13 -2.86
CA LEU A 144 -3.07 0.78 -3.77
C LEU A 144 -2.77 1.28 -5.18
N ARG A 145 -3.01 0.45 -6.19
CA ARG A 145 -2.87 0.81 -7.61
C ARG A 145 -4.07 0.29 -8.40
N PHE A 146 -4.67 1.15 -9.21
CA PHE A 146 -5.68 0.76 -10.19
C PHE A 146 -5.08 0.90 -11.58
N TYR A 147 -5.40 -0.01 -12.51
CA TYR A 147 -4.93 0.04 -13.90
C TYR A 147 -5.71 -0.94 -14.80
N TYR A 148 -5.45 -0.93 -16.12
CA TYR A 148 -6.17 -1.79 -17.07
C TYR A 148 -5.31 -2.91 -17.67
N ASN A 149 -3.99 -2.70 -17.81
CA ASN A 149 -3.09 -3.62 -18.50
C ASN A 149 -2.34 -4.56 -17.53
N GLY A 150 -2.23 -5.84 -17.88
CA GLY A 150 -1.47 -6.90 -17.20
C GLY A 150 -0.95 -7.94 -18.22
N ASP A 151 -0.06 -8.85 -17.79
CA ASP A 151 0.60 -9.80 -18.69
C ASP A 151 -0.32 -10.91 -19.22
N GLU A 152 -1.38 -11.19 -18.48
CA GLU A 152 -2.38 -12.23 -18.71
C GLU A 152 -3.51 -11.82 -19.68
N ASN A 153 -3.35 -10.71 -20.43
CA ASN A 153 -4.32 -10.25 -21.41
C ASN A 153 -4.07 -10.85 -22.81
N CYS A 154 -3.95 -12.18 -22.88
CA CYS A 154 -3.86 -12.89 -24.14
C CYS A 154 -5.18 -12.80 -24.93
N LYS A 155 -5.08 -12.52 -26.24
CA LYS A 155 -6.22 -12.52 -27.17
C LYS A 155 -6.72 -13.94 -27.40
N THR A 156 -8.01 -14.07 -27.71
CA THR A 156 -8.59 -15.36 -28.13
C THR A 156 -9.01 -15.39 -29.59
N ASP A 157 -9.18 -16.59 -30.12
CA ASP A 157 -9.95 -16.86 -31.35
C ASP A 157 -11.47 -16.91 -31.07
N SER A 158 -12.25 -17.30 -32.08
CA SER A 158 -13.72 -17.45 -31.98
C SER A 158 -14.18 -18.56 -31.05
N ASN A 159 -13.28 -19.51 -30.74
CA ASN A 159 -13.55 -20.67 -29.90
C ASN A 159 -13.01 -20.46 -28.47
N TYR A 160 -12.62 -19.23 -28.14
CA TYR A 160 -12.03 -18.80 -26.86
C TYR A 160 -10.60 -19.30 -26.61
N ASN A 161 -10.00 -20.03 -27.54
CA ASN A 161 -8.62 -20.50 -27.41
C ASN A 161 -7.66 -19.33 -27.46
N VAL A 162 -6.58 -19.42 -26.69
CA VAL A 162 -5.48 -18.46 -26.73
C VAL A 162 -4.85 -18.39 -28.12
N LYS A 163 -4.64 -17.18 -28.63
CA LYS A 163 -3.86 -16.96 -29.86
C LYS A 163 -2.37 -16.97 -29.55
N LEU A 164 -1.70 -18.06 -29.88
CA LEU A 164 -0.25 -18.19 -29.70
C LEU A 164 0.53 -17.54 -30.86
N VAL A 165 1.64 -16.88 -30.54
CA VAL A 165 2.56 -16.30 -31.53
C VAL A 165 3.31 -17.42 -32.25
N LYS A 166 3.37 -17.38 -33.58
CA LYS A 166 4.08 -18.40 -34.38
C LYS A 166 5.60 -18.26 -34.21
N LYS A 167 6.30 -19.40 -34.09
CA LYS A 167 7.77 -19.50 -33.91
C LYS A 167 8.62 -18.80 -34.99
N GLU A 168 8.05 -18.45 -36.15
CA GLU A 168 8.78 -17.78 -37.25
C GLU A 168 8.68 -16.24 -37.20
N GLU A 169 7.73 -15.67 -36.45
CA GLU A 169 7.55 -14.21 -36.31
C GLU A 169 8.38 -13.60 -35.17
N THR A 170 9.11 -14.42 -34.40
CA THR A 170 10.04 -13.95 -33.37
C THR A 170 11.24 -13.18 -33.91
N ASN A 171 11.48 -13.18 -35.23
CA ASN A 171 12.57 -12.41 -35.85
C ASN A 171 12.16 -10.98 -36.30
N SER A 172 10.87 -10.61 -36.24
CA SER A 172 10.38 -9.33 -36.78
C SER A 172 9.61 -8.45 -35.80
N ILE A 173 9.28 -8.96 -34.61
CA ILE A 173 9.01 -8.09 -33.47
C ILE A 173 10.37 -7.53 -33.09
N LYS A 174 10.55 -6.21 -33.20
CA LYS A 174 11.66 -5.55 -32.53
C LYS A 174 11.53 -5.91 -31.07
N ASP A 175 12.26 -6.92 -30.63
CA ASP A 175 12.69 -7.00 -29.26
C ASP A 175 13.30 -5.61 -28.99
N ASP A 176 12.67 -4.81 -28.13
CA ASP A 176 13.34 -3.69 -27.52
C ASP A 176 14.45 -4.30 -26.65
N GLU A 177 15.54 -4.72 -27.30
CA GLU A 177 16.73 -5.40 -26.74
C GLU A 177 17.52 -4.50 -25.76
N ASN A 178 16.88 -3.48 -25.18
CA ASN A 178 17.45 -2.60 -24.15
C ASN A 178 16.71 -2.64 -22.80
N GLU A 179 15.61 -3.37 -22.66
CA GLU A 179 15.06 -3.69 -21.35
C GLU A 179 15.54 -5.09 -20.96
N SER A 180 16.41 -5.18 -19.95
CA SER A 180 16.64 -6.50 -19.34
C SER A 180 15.31 -6.95 -18.77
N ASP A 181 14.82 -8.08 -19.24
CA ASP A 181 13.71 -8.82 -18.65
C ASP A 181 14.11 -9.35 -17.25
N SER A 182 14.29 -8.44 -16.28
CA SER A 182 14.09 -8.72 -14.86
C SER A 182 12.59 -8.75 -14.64
N ILE A 183 11.95 -9.83 -15.10
CA ILE A 183 10.49 -9.90 -15.19
C ILE A 183 9.88 -9.81 -13.79
N PHE A 184 9.35 -8.63 -13.46
CA PHE A 184 8.40 -8.47 -12.37
C PHE A 184 7.17 -9.25 -12.76
N LYS A 185 6.79 -10.28 -11.98
CA LYS A 185 5.46 -10.86 -12.14
C LYS A 185 4.75 -10.80 -10.80
N GLN A 186 3.79 -9.89 -10.72
CA GLN A 186 2.74 -9.92 -9.71
C GLN A 186 2.12 -11.33 -9.71
N LEU A 187 1.97 -11.92 -8.53
CA LEU A 187 1.62 -13.34 -8.40
C LEU A 187 0.14 -13.59 -8.77
N ASP A 188 -0.11 -13.91 -10.04
CA ASP A 188 -1.44 -14.18 -10.61
C ASP A 188 -1.84 -15.67 -10.62
N ASN A 189 -1.01 -16.54 -10.02
CA ASN A 189 -1.17 -18.00 -10.06
C ASN A 189 -2.05 -18.56 -8.91
N GLY A 190 -2.94 -17.73 -8.34
CA GLY A 190 -3.75 -18.09 -7.17
C GLY A 190 -4.57 -19.38 -7.34
N HIS A 191 -4.90 -19.72 -8.59
CA HIS A 191 -5.61 -20.95 -8.95
C HIS A 191 -4.90 -22.23 -8.48
N LEU A 192 -3.56 -22.30 -8.47
CA LEU A 192 -2.82 -23.50 -8.02
C LEU A 192 -3.01 -23.81 -6.54
N TYR A 193 -3.31 -22.80 -5.72
CA TYR A 193 -3.31 -22.91 -4.26
C TYR A 193 -4.69 -22.90 -3.65
N LEU A 194 -5.74 -23.05 -4.45
CA LEU A 194 -7.10 -23.10 -3.93
C LEU A 194 -7.31 -24.38 -3.11
N THR A 195 -7.66 -24.18 -1.83
CA THR A 195 -8.03 -25.26 -0.91
C THR A 195 -9.51 -25.14 -0.57
N LEU A 196 -10.10 -26.20 -0.03
CA LEU A 196 -11.50 -26.17 0.41
C LEU A 196 -11.76 -25.03 1.41
N ASP A 197 -10.79 -24.75 2.29
CA ASP A 197 -10.89 -23.67 3.27
C ASP A 197 -10.98 -22.29 2.62
N LYS A 198 -10.33 -22.07 1.47
CA LYS A 198 -10.41 -20.80 0.72
C LYS A 198 -11.80 -20.60 0.12
N PHE A 199 -12.35 -21.63 -0.53
CA PHE A 199 -13.74 -21.62 -1.04
C PHE A 199 -14.76 -21.42 0.09
N ASN A 200 -14.59 -22.12 1.22
CA ASN A 200 -15.47 -21.96 2.37
C ASN A 200 -15.34 -20.57 2.99
N TYR A 201 -14.14 -20.00 3.02
CA TYR A 201 -13.90 -18.71 3.62
C TYR A 201 -14.58 -17.58 2.85
N ILE A 202 -14.43 -17.54 1.52
CA ILE A 202 -15.12 -16.52 0.72
C ILE A 202 -16.63 -16.67 0.87
N LYS A 203 -17.18 -17.89 0.75
CA LYS A 203 -18.61 -18.16 0.93
C LYS A 203 -19.16 -17.68 2.27
N ASN A 204 -18.39 -17.82 3.34
CA ASN A 204 -18.84 -17.47 4.69
C ASN A 204 -18.58 -16.01 5.07
N THR A 205 -17.64 -15.34 4.40
CA THR A 205 -17.12 -14.03 4.80
C THR A 205 -17.48 -12.92 3.84
N TYR A 206 -17.62 -13.23 2.55
CA TYR A 206 -18.00 -12.28 1.52
C TYR A 206 -19.43 -11.78 1.77
N ASN A 207 -19.59 -10.45 1.78
CA ASN A 207 -20.87 -9.80 1.99
C ASN A 207 -21.32 -9.12 0.67
N PRO A 208 -22.28 -9.69 -0.08
CA PRO A 208 -22.75 -9.09 -1.32
C PRO A 208 -23.45 -7.73 -1.10
N ASP A 209 -23.94 -7.49 0.11
CA ASP A 209 -24.66 -6.27 0.51
C ASP A 209 -23.79 -5.24 1.25
N ILE A 210 -22.46 -5.36 1.21
CA ILE A 210 -21.55 -4.50 2.00
C ILE A 210 -21.69 -3.00 1.70
N LEU A 211 -22.22 -2.65 0.51
CA LEU A 211 -22.48 -1.27 0.09
C LEU A 211 -23.86 -0.76 0.56
N ASN A 212 -24.80 -1.65 0.92
CA ASN A 212 -26.18 -1.35 1.29
C ASN A 212 -26.31 -1.09 2.82
N ASN A 213 -25.52 -0.17 3.38
CA ASN A 213 -25.62 0.20 4.78
C ASN A 213 -26.80 1.15 5.05
N ASN A 214 -28.02 0.61 5.07
CA ASN A 214 -29.06 1.13 5.97
C ASN A 214 -29.19 0.15 7.13
N ASP A 215 -28.96 0.64 8.35
CA ASP A 215 -29.19 -0.03 9.64
C ASP A 215 -30.67 -0.44 9.83
N LYS A 216 -31.16 -1.37 9.01
CA LYS A 216 -32.46 -1.99 9.16
C LYS A 216 -32.32 -3.47 8.93
N GLU A 217 -32.10 -4.16 10.05
CA GLU A 217 -32.25 -5.60 10.25
C GLU A 217 -31.41 -6.43 9.27
N LYS A 218 -30.73 -7.45 9.78
CA LYS A 218 -30.49 -8.62 8.95
C LYS A 218 -31.87 -9.08 8.48
N LYS A 219 -32.31 -8.65 7.31
CA LYS A 219 -33.26 -9.45 6.56
C LYS A 219 -32.56 -10.79 6.44
N ASP A 220 -33.20 -11.85 6.92
CA ASP A 220 -32.87 -13.18 6.45
C ASP A 220 -32.56 -13.05 4.96
N ALA A 221 -31.42 -13.59 4.54
CA ALA A 221 -31.06 -13.72 3.13
C ALA A 221 -32.21 -14.46 2.45
N GLY A 222 -33.20 -13.68 2.02
CA GLY A 222 -34.49 -14.17 1.60
C GLY A 222 -34.29 -14.69 0.20
N THR A 223 -34.07 -15.99 0.09
CA THR A 223 -34.60 -16.89 -0.96
C THR A 223 -34.88 -16.27 -2.34
N GLU A 224 -34.02 -15.42 -2.86
CA GLU A 224 -33.75 -15.44 -4.30
C GLU A 224 -32.88 -16.66 -4.50
N LYS A 225 -33.42 -17.67 -5.21
CA LYS A 225 -32.62 -18.80 -5.68
C LYS A 225 -31.37 -18.23 -6.33
N ASN A 226 -30.22 -18.38 -5.68
CA ASN A 226 -28.95 -18.08 -6.31
C ASN A 226 -28.84 -18.99 -7.53
N LYS A 227 -28.95 -18.35 -8.70
CA LYS A 227 -29.00 -19.02 -9.98
C LYS A 227 -27.56 -19.28 -10.41
N ALA A 228 -27.24 -20.55 -10.68
CA ALA A 228 -25.94 -20.96 -11.16
C ALA A 228 -25.50 -20.14 -12.40
N GLU A 229 -24.20 -19.92 -12.50
CA GLU A 229 -23.60 -19.16 -13.60
C GLU A 229 -23.34 -20.07 -14.81
N GLU A 230 -23.89 -19.67 -15.97
CA GLU A 230 -23.71 -20.36 -17.25
C GLU A 230 -22.31 -20.05 -17.82
N ILE A 231 -21.46 -21.07 -17.90
CA ILE A 231 -20.15 -21.00 -18.56
C ILE A 231 -20.23 -21.74 -19.88
N GLN A 232 -19.75 -21.09 -20.95
CA GLN A 232 -19.70 -21.63 -22.30
C GLN A 232 -18.26 -21.95 -22.69
N PHE A 233 -18.05 -23.06 -23.39
CA PHE A 233 -16.77 -23.43 -24.00
C PHE A 233 -17.01 -24.23 -25.28
N TYR A 234 -15.97 -24.39 -26.10
CA TYR A 234 -16.00 -25.28 -27.27
C TYR A 234 -15.21 -26.55 -26.96
N ASN A 235 -15.74 -27.72 -27.31
CA ASN A 235 -14.99 -28.98 -27.25
C ASN A 235 -14.07 -29.14 -28.49
N ASP A 236 -13.32 -30.25 -28.56
CA ASP A 236 -12.37 -30.50 -29.65
C ASP A 236 -13.05 -30.71 -31.03
N GLU A 237 -14.33 -31.02 -31.03
CA GLU A 237 -15.18 -31.10 -32.22
C GLU A 237 -15.75 -29.74 -32.66
N ASN A 238 -15.36 -28.65 -31.99
CA ASN A 238 -15.89 -27.28 -32.16
C ASN A 238 -17.40 -27.17 -31.89
N GLU A 239 -17.94 -28.00 -31.02
CA GLU A 239 -19.31 -27.90 -30.53
C GLU A 239 -19.37 -27.01 -29.29
N LEU A 240 -20.35 -26.09 -29.25
CA LEU A 240 -20.57 -25.24 -28.10
C LEU A 240 -21.20 -26.05 -26.96
N LYS A 241 -20.48 -26.15 -25.83
CA LYS A 241 -20.92 -26.80 -24.59
C LYS A 241 -21.22 -25.76 -23.51
N LYS A 242 -21.99 -26.18 -22.51
CA LYS A 242 -22.41 -25.33 -21.38
C LYS A 242 -22.30 -26.09 -20.07
N ILE A 243 -21.81 -25.42 -19.03
CA ILE A 243 -21.90 -25.88 -17.64
C ILE A 243 -22.49 -24.79 -16.76
N TYR A 244 -23.12 -25.20 -15.67
CA TYR A 244 -23.72 -24.30 -14.69
C TYR A 244 -23.02 -24.48 -13.34
N ILE A 245 -22.33 -23.44 -12.86
CA ILE A 245 -21.63 -23.46 -11.56
C ILE A 245 -22.47 -22.72 -10.52
N ASN A 246 -22.82 -23.42 -9.43
CA ASN A 246 -23.55 -22.83 -8.30
C ASN A 246 -22.60 -22.09 -7.33
N ASP A 247 -23.14 -21.39 -6.32
CA ASP A 247 -22.34 -20.64 -5.33
C ASP A 247 -21.55 -21.51 -4.34
N ALA A 248 -21.69 -22.83 -4.44
CA ALA A 248 -20.73 -23.73 -3.79
C ALA A 248 -19.53 -24.02 -4.69
N ASN A 249 -19.40 -23.35 -5.84
CA ASN A 249 -18.41 -23.64 -6.88
C ASN A 249 -18.51 -25.09 -7.40
N GLU A 250 -19.72 -25.68 -7.40
CA GLU A 250 -19.97 -27.05 -7.88
C GLU A 250 -20.83 -27.00 -9.15
N ILE A 251 -20.62 -27.94 -10.08
CA ILE A 251 -21.52 -28.10 -11.24
C ILE A 251 -22.91 -28.52 -10.74
N GLU A 252 -23.94 -27.81 -11.20
CA GLU A 252 -25.33 -28.08 -10.84
C GLU A 252 -25.80 -29.44 -11.40
N LYS A 253 -26.46 -30.24 -10.56
CA LYS A 253 -26.89 -31.59 -10.95
C LYS A 253 -28.16 -31.54 -11.78
N GLY A 254 -28.13 -32.13 -12.97
CA GLY A 254 -29.31 -32.32 -13.83
C GLY A 254 -29.41 -31.34 -15.01
N GLU A 255 -28.54 -30.35 -15.08
CA GLU A 255 -28.31 -29.49 -16.24
C GLU A 255 -26.95 -29.92 -16.83
N GLU A 256 -26.95 -30.54 -18.01
CA GLU A 256 -25.81 -31.11 -18.79
C GLU A 256 -24.51 -31.48 -18.02
N VAL A 257 -24.19 -32.79 -18.00
CA VAL A 257 -23.01 -33.36 -17.33
C VAL A 257 -21.79 -33.30 -18.26
N LEU A 258 -20.63 -32.91 -17.73
CA LEU A 258 -19.32 -33.07 -18.39
C LEU A 258 -19.25 -34.44 -19.09
N THR A 259 -18.90 -34.45 -20.37
CA THR A 259 -18.64 -35.68 -21.10
C THR A 259 -17.38 -36.38 -20.55
N ASN A 260 -17.18 -37.64 -20.92
CA ASN A 260 -15.96 -38.37 -20.55
C ASN A 260 -14.69 -37.67 -21.07
N GLU A 261 -14.78 -37.01 -22.22
CA GLU A 261 -13.68 -36.26 -22.83
C GLU A 261 -13.29 -35.05 -21.96
N GLU A 262 -14.26 -34.22 -21.56
CA GLU A 262 -13.96 -33.07 -20.68
C GLU A 262 -13.45 -33.53 -19.31
N GLU A 263 -14.00 -34.63 -18.78
CA GLU A 263 -13.54 -35.21 -17.52
C GLU A 263 -12.10 -35.73 -17.60
N GLU A 264 -11.69 -36.25 -18.76
CA GLU A 264 -10.33 -36.66 -19.10
C GLU A 264 -9.39 -35.46 -19.28
N LYS A 265 -9.82 -34.41 -19.97
CA LYS A 265 -9.05 -33.15 -20.11
C LYS A 265 -8.70 -32.53 -18.77
N PHE A 266 -9.67 -32.40 -17.88
CA PHE A 266 -9.37 -31.92 -16.54
C PHE A 266 -8.40 -32.86 -15.79
N GLN A 267 -8.51 -34.19 -15.94
CA GLN A 267 -7.57 -35.13 -15.30
C GLN A 267 -6.14 -34.95 -15.80
N ASN A 268 -5.99 -34.76 -17.11
CA ASN A 268 -4.71 -34.63 -17.76
C ASN A 268 -4.05 -33.29 -17.46
N SER A 269 -4.80 -32.19 -17.37
CA SER A 269 -4.24 -30.89 -16.97
C SER A 269 -3.88 -30.85 -15.47
N GLU A 270 -4.69 -31.45 -14.60
CA GLU A 270 -4.48 -31.46 -13.14
C GLU A 270 -3.17 -32.10 -12.70
N LYS A 271 -2.64 -33.09 -13.43
CA LYS A 271 -1.36 -33.76 -13.07
C LYS A 271 -0.16 -32.80 -13.06
N TYR A 272 -0.30 -31.64 -13.71
CA TYR A 272 0.70 -30.58 -13.78
C TYR A 272 0.54 -29.51 -12.69
N LEU A 273 -0.57 -29.51 -11.95
CA LEU A 273 -0.90 -28.47 -10.97
C LEU A 273 -0.32 -28.80 -9.59
N ASN A 274 1.01 -28.86 -9.49
CA ASN A 274 1.71 -29.07 -8.21
C ASN A 274 3.09 -28.40 -8.19
N GLU A 275 3.67 -28.30 -6.99
CA GLU A 275 4.92 -27.56 -6.73
C GLU A 275 6.12 -28.04 -7.56
N ARG A 276 6.13 -29.30 -8.05
CA ARG A 276 7.23 -29.80 -8.91
C ARG A 276 7.38 -28.98 -10.18
N TYR A 277 6.28 -28.47 -10.73
CA TYR A 277 6.29 -27.71 -11.97
C TYR A 277 6.51 -26.22 -11.72
N LEU A 278 6.70 -25.79 -10.47
CA LEU A 278 6.98 -24.39 -10.14
C LEU A 278 8.47 -24.10 -10.17
N ASN A 279 8.84 -22.97 -10.79
CA ASN A 279 10.17 -22.39 -10.64
C ASN A 279 10.26 -21.52 -9.38
N ASP A 280 11.44 -20.94 -9.11
CA ASP A 280 11.70 -20.10 -7.93
C ASP A 280 10.83 -18.82 -7.87
N ASN A 281 10.16 -18.49 -8.97
CA ASN A 281 9.22 -17.39 -9.12
C ASN A 281 7.75 -17.85 -9.09
N ASN A 282 7.48 -19.10 -8.71
CA ASN A 282 6.16 -19.74 -8.72
C ASN A 282 5.47 -19.74 -10.09
N LYS A 283 6.21 -19.74 -11.19
CA LYS A 283 5.64 -19.95 -12.54
C LYS A 283 5.79 -21.40 -12.94
N LEU A 284 4.84 -21.87 -13.74
CA LEU A 284 4.89 -23.22 -14.29
C LEU A 284 6.12 -23.36 -15.20
N ARG A 285 6.73 -24.54 -15.21
CA ARG A 285 7.87 -24.85 -16.05
C ARG A 285 7.75 -26.27 -16.55
N PHE A 286 7.71 -26.39 -17.87
CA PHE A 286 7.45 -27.63 -18.57
C PHE A 286 8.58 -27.95 -19.55
N THR A 287 8.75 -29.24 -19.88
CA THR A 287 9.37 -29.64 -21.14
C THR A 287 8.42 -29.35 -22.31
N ASP A 288 8.94 -29.26 -23.55
CA ASP A 288 8.11 -29.02 -24.74
C ASP A 288 6.95 -30.02 -24.93
N ASN A 289 7.10 -31.25 -24.44
CA ASN A 289 6.05 -32.27 -24.50
C ASN A 289 5.03 -32.11 -23.38
N GLU A 290 5.48 -31.84 -22.15
CA GLU A 290 4.59 -31.56 -21.01
C GLU A 290 3.78 -30.29 -21.23
N LEU A 291 4.37 -29.27 -21.86
CA LEU A 291 3.70 -28.02 -22.20
C LEU A 291 2.57 -28.26 -23.19
N ARG A 292 2.86 -28.97 -24.29
CA ARG A 292 1.83 -29.33 -25.28
C ARG A 292 0.70 -30.13 -24.66
N ASP A 293 1.04 -31.18 -23.91
CA ASP A 293 0.04 -31.99 -23.22
C ASP A 293 -0.78 -31.18 -22.23
N TYR A 294 -0.16 -30.31 -21.43
CA TYR A 294 -0.87 -29.41 -20.52
C TYR A 294 -1.83 -28.50 -21.27
N THR A 295 -1.36 -27.77 -22.28
CA THR A 295 -2.15 -26.80 -23.05
C THR A 295 -3.29 -27.45 -23.83
N ASP A 296 -3.07 -28.62 -24.44
CA ASP A 296 -4.09 -29.35 -25.22
C ASP A 296 -5.26 -29.85 -24.34
N ASN A 297 -5.00 -30.05 -23.05
CA ASN A 297 -5.97 -30.49 -22.06
C ASN A 297 -6.61 -29.34 -21.26
N LEU A 298 -6.33 -28.08 -21.58
CA LEU A 298 -7.03 -26.93 -20.99
C LEU A 298 -8.41 -26.74 -21.64
N ILE A 299 -9.38 -26.31 -20.83
CA ILE A 299 -10.72 -25.96 -21.31
C ILE A 299 -10.85 -24.44 -21.27
N PHE A 300 -10.67 -23.82 -22.44
CA PHE A 300 -10.85 -22.38 -22.61
C PHE A 300 -12.34 -22.02 -22.63
N CYS A 301 -12.70 -20.94 -21.95
CA CYS A 301 -14.09 -20.57 -21.78
C CYS A 301 -14.40 -19.12 -22.10
N ASN A 302 -15.67 -18.91 -22.43
CA ASN A 302 -16.25 -17.60 -22.51
C ASN A 302 -16.47 -17.06 -21.11
N SER A 303 -15.86 -15.91 -20.83
CA SER A 303 -16.06 -15.17 -19.58
C SER A 303 -17.17 -14.12 -19.64
N ASN A 304 -17.92 -14.07 -20.74
CA ASN A 304 -19.08 -13.20 -20.89
C ASN A 304 -20.30 -13.75 -20.13
N PHE A 305 -20.14 -13.95 -18.84
CA PHE A 305 -21.22 -14.18 -17.91
C PHE A 305 -22.07 -12.91 -17.88
N ASN A 306 -23.19 -12.89 -18.61
CA ASN A 306 -24.27 -11.92 -18.43
C ASN A 306 -25.45 -12.26 -19.37
N LYS A 307 -26.30 -13.17 -18.89
CA LYS A 307 -27.75 -13.18 -19.19
C LYS A 307 -28.58 -12.85 -17.94
N LYS A 308 -27.99 -12.20 -16.92
CA LYS A 308 -28.78 -11.65 -15.82
C LYS A 308 -29.39 -10.33 -16.28
N SER A 309 -30.65 -10.38 -16.69
CA SER A 309 -31.49 -9.21 -16.89
C SER A 309 -31.51 -8.39 -15.60
N PHE A 310 -30.79 -7.26 -15.57
CA PHE A 310 -30.87 -6.32 -14.47
C PHE A 310 -32.33 -5.82 -14.35
N SER A 311 -33.00 -6.16 -13.26
CA SER A 311 -34.34 -5.67 -12.95
C SER A 311 -34.27 -4.16 -12.69
N LEU A 312 -34.96 -3.38 -13.51
CA LEU A 312 -35.13 -1.94 -13.37
C LEU A 312 -35.89 -1.62 -12.07
N GLY A 313 -35.16 -1.36 -11.00
CA GLY A 313 -35.70 -0.75 -9.78
C GLY A 313 -35.94 0.74 -9.99
N ASN A 314 -37.15 1.12 -10.35
CA ASN A 314 -37.60 2.52 -10.37
C ASN A 314 -37.52 3.15 -8.97
N LYS A 315 -36.50 3.98 -8.70
CA LYS A 315 -36.61 5.04 -7.68
C LYS A 315 -36.08 6.37 -8.24
N LYS A 316 -36.99 7.35 -8.26
CA LYS A 316 -36.72 8.76 -8.53
C LYS A 316 -35.94 9.33 -7.35
N ASP A 317 -34.67 9.70 -7.57
CA ASP A 317 -33.95 10.64 -6.71
C ASP A 317 -33.57 11.91 -7.52
N SER A 318 -33.69 13.04 -6.85
CA SER A 318 -33.88 14.40 -7.40
C SER A 318 -32.63 15.05 -8.02
N ILE A 319 -32.80 15.53 -9.25
CA ILE A 319 -32.39 16.81 -9.90
C ILE A 319 -30.98 17.43 -9.71
N GLU A 320 -30.08 16.91 -8.88
CA GLU A 320 -28.62 17.17 -9.00
C GLU A 320 -27.89 16.05 -9.77
N SER A 321 -28.63 15.05 -10.24
CA SER A 321 -28.19 13.85 -10.96
C SER A 321 -28.16 13.96 -12.49
N LYS A 322 -28.11 15.18 -13.06
CA LYS A 322 -28.23 15.41 -14.52
C LYS A 322 -26.96 15.23 -15.35
N PHE A 323 -26.01 14.40 -14.91
CA PHE A 323 -24.96 13.86 -15.76
C PHE A 323 -24.79 12.36 -15.55
N GLY A 324 -25.70 11.58 -16.16
CA GLY A 324 -25.37 10.29 -16.77
C GLY A 324 -25.18 9.07 -15.85
N GLN A 325 -26.04 8.85 -14.86
CA GLN A 325 -26.31 7.48 -14.40
C GLN A 325 -27.21 6.79 -15.42
N LYS A 326 -26.62 6.09 -16.39
CA LYS A 326 -27.33 5.06 -17.14
C LYS A 326 -26.69 3.74 -16.75
N ASN A 327 -27.44 2.88 -16.06
CA ASN A 327 -27.02 1.50 -15.82
C ASN A 327 -26.66 0.86 -17.16
N ALA A 328 -25.53 0.16 -17.24
CA ALA A 328 -25.06 -0.50 -18.46
C ALA A 328 -26.14 -1.45 -19.00
N THR A 329 -26.44 -1.37 -20.30
CA THR A 329 -27.45 -2.19 -20.96
C THR A 329 -26.85 -3.41 -21.64
N GLU A 330 -27.65 -4.43 -21.91
CA GLU A 330 -27.26 -5.63 -22.69
C GLU A 330 -26.65 -5.27 -24.07
N SER A 331 -27.09 -4.14 -24.68
CA SER A 331 -26.49 -3.61 -25.91
C SER A 331 -25.10 -2.99 -25.68
N ASP A 332 -24.80 -2.47 -24.49
CA ASP A 332 -23.49 -1.92 -24.17
C ASP A 332 -22.48 -3.07 -23.96
N PHE A 333 -22.91 -4.17 -23.33
CA PHE A 333 -22.10 -5.38 -23.13
C PHE A 333 -21.75 -6.12 -24.42
N SER A 334 -22.61 -6.13 -25.44
CA SER A 334 -22.39 -6.89 -26.68
C SER A 334 -21.43 -6.20 -27.68
N LYS A 335 -21.18 -4.90 -27.53
CA LYS A 335 -20.45 -4.09 -28.53
C LYS A 335 -18.95 -3.96 -28.26
N PHE A 336 -18.45 -4.32 -27.06
CA PHE A 336 -17.10 -3.91 -26.64
C PHE A 336 -16.30 -4.98 -25.86
N LYS A 337 -16.61 -6.26 -26.08
CA LYS A 337 -15.91 -7.36 -25.39
C LYS A 337 -14.46 -7.46 -25.88
N ILE A 338 -13.51 -7.32 -24.96
CA ILE A 338 -12.15 -7.84 -25.13
C ILE A 338 -12.21 -9.30 -24.68
N PRO A 339 -12.23 -10.28 -25.59
CA PRO A 339 -12.08 -11.67 -25.18
C PRO A 339 -10.62 -11.88 -24.75
N VAL A 340 -10.41 -11.96 -23.44
CA VAL A 340 -9.17 -12.41 -22.82
C VAL A 340 -9.29 -13.91 -22.60
N ALA A 341 -8.23 -14.65 -22.90
CA ALA A 341 -8.17 -16.09 -22.70
C ALA A 341 -8.41 -16.42 -21.21
N ARG A 342 -9.46 -17.19 -20.92
CA ARG A 342 -9.74 -17.70 -19.58
C ARG A 342 -9.94 -19.20 -19.64
N VAL A 343 -9.60 -19.88 -18.55
CA VAL A 343 -9.64 -21.33 -18.44
C VAL A 343 -10.50 -21.73 -17.25
N ILE A 344 -11.30 -22.78 -17.42
CA ILE A 344 -12.04 -23.41 -16.32
C ILE A 344 -11.05 -24.29 -15.56
N ASP A 345 -10.91 -24.06 -14.27
CA ASP A 345 -10.08 -24.86 -13.37
C ASP A 345 -10.97 -25.75 -12.51
N ARG A 346 -10.53 -26.99 -12.29
CA ARG A 346 -11.15 -27.95 -11.39
C ARG A 346 -10.21 -28.28 -10.25
N LYS A 347 -10.71 -28.16 -9.02
CA LYS A 347 -10.05 -28.63 -7.80
C LYS A 347 -10.80 -29.82 -7.24
N ARG A 348 -10.20 -31.00 -7.39
CA ARG A 348 -10.81 -32.28 -7.03
C ARG A 348 -10.64 -32.68 -5.57
N TYR A 349 -11.46 -33.67 -5.21
CA TYR A 349 -11.27 -34.60 -4.09
C TYR A 349 -11.16 -33.97 -2.71
N TYR A 350 -11.85 -32.85 -2.49
CA TYR A 350 -12.06 -32.42 -1.13
C TYR A 350 -12.98 -33.43 -0.44
N ASN A 351 -12.42 -34.17 0.50
CA ASN A 351 -13.15 -35.15 1.28
C ASN A 351 -13.92 -34.43 2.38
N VAL A 352 -15.20 -34.15 2.10
CA VAL A 352 -16.09 -33.50 3.07
C VAL A 352 -16.81 -34.55 3.89
N CYS A 353 -16.86 -34.32 5.19
CA CYS A 353 -17.61 -35.18 6.07
C CYS A 353 -19.12 -34.97 5.88
N GLN A 354 -19.84 -36.04 5.57
CA GLN A 354 -21.30 -36.04 5.49
C GLN A 354 -21.95 -36.37 6.82
N GLN A 355 -21.28 -37.15 7.65
CA GLN A 355 -21.81 -37.65 8.91
C GLN A 355 -20.69 -37.72 9.94
N TRP A 356 -20.88 -36.99 11.04
CA TRP A 356 -19.98 -36.97 12.18
C TRP A 356 -20.52 -37.89 13.27
N SER A 357 -19.64 -38.66 13.90
CA SER A 357 -19.95 -39.43 15.10
C SER A 357 -20.17 -38.48 16.29
N SER A 358 -20.74 -39.03 17.37
CA SER A 358 -20.84 -38.32 18.65
C SER A 358 -19.47 -37.99 19.28
N SER A 359 -18.38 -38.65 18.84
CA SER A 359 -17.01 -38.37 19.25
C SER A 359 -16.28 -37.34 18.36
N GLY A 360 -16.95 -36.80 17.33
CA GLY A 360 -16.35 -35.82 16.41
C GLY A 360 -15.49 -36.44 15.31
N GLU A 361 -15.59 -37.75 15.09
CA GLU A 361 -14.93 -38.44 13.99
C GLU A 361 -15.82 -38.48 12.75
N CYS A 362 -15.22 -38.42 11.56
CA CYS A 362 -16.00 -38.48 10.33
C CYS A 362 -16.34 -39.92 9.95
N GLU A 363 -17.62 -40.30 10.07
CA GLU A 363 -18.12 -41.65 9.76
C GLU A 363 -18.33 -41.87 8.26
N LYS A 364 -18.70 -40.81 7.53
CA LYS A 364 -18.95 -40.90 6.08
C LYS A 364 -18.39 -39.70 5.35
N LYS A 365 -17.53 -39.95 4.36
CA LYS A 365 -16.92 -38.92 3.50
C LYS A 365 -17.58 -38.92 2.12
N LYS A 366 -17.71 -37.72 1.54
CA LYS A 366 -18.06 -37.51 0.13
C LYS A 366 -16.96 -36.67 -0.50
N SER A 367 -16.42 -37.13 -1.62
CA SER A 367 -15.53 -36.34 -2.44
C SER A 367 -16.36 -35.36 -3.28
N ILE A 368 -15.95 -34.10 -3.26
CA ILE A 368 -16.54 -33.04 -4.09
C ILE A 368 -15.45 -32.36 -4.92
N ASN A 369 -15.86 -31.82 -6.06
CA ASN A 369 -15.02 -31.01 -6.95
C ASN A 369 -15.46 -29.56 -6.85
N LYS A 370 -14.52 -28.64 -6.78
CA LYS A 370 -14.76 -27.20 -6.86
C LYS A 370 -14.26 -26.66 -8.19
N TYR A 371 -14.92 -25.64 -8.72
CA TYR A 371 -14.63 -25.06 -10.01
C TYR A 371 -14.53 -23.53 -9.91
N CYS A 372 -13.56 -22.97 -10.62
CA CYS A 372 -13.36 -21.53 -10.76
C CYS A 372 -12.77 -21.24 -12.14
N ILE A 373 -12.56 -19.97 -12.44
CA ILE A 373 -12.00 -19.49 -13.70
C ILE A 373 -10.79 -18.62 -13.41
N TYR A 374 -9.74 -18.75 -14.21
CA TYR A 374 -8.57 -17.88 -14.16
C TYR A 374 -8.23 -17.36 -15.55
N LYS A 375 -7.55 -16.22 -15.63
CA LYS A 375 -6.97 -15.72 -16.87
C LYS A 375 -5.73 -16.54 -17.24
N TYR A 376 -5.63 -16.92 -18.51
CA TYR A 376 -4.52 -17.72 -19.00
C TYR A 376 -3.26 -16.88 -19.19
N ASP A 377 -2.18 -17.22 -18.49
CA ASP A 377 -0.85 -16.61 -18.65
C ASP A 377 0.06 -17.54 -19.47
N ALA A 378 0.05 -17.34 -20.79
CA ALA A 378 0.86 -18.12 -21.72
C ALA A 378 2.36 -18.05 -21.41
N GLU A 379 2.87 -16.90 -20.95
CA GLU A 379 4.29 -16.73 -20.68
C GLU A 379 4.74 -17.47 -19.43
N SER A 380 3.87 -17.58 -18.43
CA SER A 380 4.14 -18.45 -17.27
C SER A 380 4.22 -19.91 -17.66
N ASP A 381 3.69 -20.32 -18.82
CA ASP A 381 3.82 -21.68 -19.35
C ASP A 381 4.97 -21.81 -20.36
N GLY A 382 5.75 -20.75 -20.62
CA GLY A 382 6.82 -20.76 -21.62
C GLY A 382 6.35 -20.57 -23.07
N LEU A 383 5.11 -20.13 -23.26
CA LEU A 383 4.54 -19.76 -24.56
C LEU A 383 4.48 -18.24 -24.73
N LYS A 384 4.40 -17.76 -25.97
CA LYS A 384 4.06 -16.36 -26.27
C LYS A 384 2.66 -16.32 -26.88
N CYS A 385 1.81 -15.44 -26.40
CA CYS A 385 0.49 -15.19 -26.97
C CYS A 385 0.43 -13.80 -27.60
N GLU A 386 -0.49 -13.59 -28.54
CA GLU A 386 -0.86 -12.25 -28.99
C GLU A 386 -1.51 -11.52 -27.79
N LYS A 387 -0.85 -10.48 -27.28
CA LYS A 387 -1.36 -9.69 -26.13
C LYS A 387 -2.11 -8.44 -26.59
N TYR A 388 -3.10 -8.01 -25.80
CA TYR A 388 -3.62 -6.66 -25.94
C TYR A 388 -2.57 -5.64 -25.50
N THR A 389 -2.30 -4.65 -26.36
CA THR A 389 -1.47 -3.50 -25.99
C THR A 389 -2.19 -2.59 -25.00
N SER A 390 -1.45 -1.70 -24.32
CA SER A 390 -2.07 -0.68 -23.46
C SER A 390 -3.11 0.15 -24.24
N GLU A 391 -2.82 0.51 -25.49
CA GLU A 391 -3.76 1.24 -26.35
C GLU A 391 -5.05 0.44 -26.62
N GLU A 392 -4.93 -0.89 -26.75
CA GLU A 392 -6.06 -1.77 -26.99
C GLU A 392 -6.87 -2.07 -25.74
N ILE A 393 -6.32 -2.02 -24.53
CA ILE A 393 -7.02 -2.40 -23.29
C ILE A 393 -7.40 -1.22 -22.39
N GLU A 394 -6.69 -0.10 -22.47
CA GLU A 394 -7.07 1.11 -21.74
C GLU A 394 -8.35 1.73 -22.33
N PRO A 395 -9.07 2.54 -21.54
CA PRO A 395 -10.17 3.33 -22.06
C PRO A 395 -9.73 4.25 -23.19
N LYS A 396 -10.55 4.36 -24.24
CA LYS A 396 -10.30 5.27 -25.37
C LYS A 396 -10.45 6.75 -25.04
N SER A 397 -10.90 7.07 -23.83
CA SER A 397 -11.01 8.45 -23.34
C SER A 397 -10.62 8.56 -21.87
N VAL A 398 -9.84 9.60 -21.57
CA VAL A 398 -9.57 10.05 -20.19
C VAL A 398 -10.84 10.27 -19.38
N ASN A 399 -11.97 10.61 -20.00
CA ASN A 399 -13.24 10.78 -19.28
C ASN A 399 -13.74 9.50 -18.62
N THR A 400 -13.52 8.33 -19.25
CA THR A 400 -13.89 7.04 -18.65
C THR A 400 -13.00 6.75 -17.44
N ILE A 401 -11.70 7.03 -17.54
CA ILE A 401 -10.79 6.91 -16.39
C ILE A 401 -11.24 7.82 -15.23
N VAL A 402 -11.60 9.07 -15.53
CA VAL A 402 -12.13 10.03 -14.56
C VAL A 402 -13.42 9.53 -13.90
N LYS A 403 -14.30 8.83 -14.64
CA LYS A 403 -15.49 8.19 -14.05
C LYS A 403 -15.10 7.07 -13.10
N HIS A 404 -14.18 6.18 -13.48
CA HIS A 404 -13.73 5.10 -12.61
C HIS A 404 -13.12 5.61 -11.31
N VAL A 405 -12.31 6.67 -11.37
CA VAL A 405 -11.79 7.35 -10.17
C VAL A 405 -12.94 7.72 -9.23
N LYS A 406 -14.02 8.32 -9.74
CA LYS A 406 -15.19 8.71 -8.95
C LYS A 406 -15.98 7.53 -8.41
N GLN A 407 -16.10 6.44 -9.16
CA GLN A 407 -16.79 5.23 -8.70
C GLN A 407 -16.02 4.50 -7.58
N LEU A 408 -14.69 4.50 -7.65
CA LEU A 408 -13.82 3.84 -6.67
C LEU A 408 -13.61 4.68 -5.40
N ALA A 409 -13.65 6.01 -5.52
CA ALA A 409 -13.35 6.94 -4.42
C ALA A 409 -14.16 6.69 -3.13
N PRO A 410 -15.49 6.44 -3.14
CA PRO A 410 -16.23 6.15 -1.92
C PRO A 410 -15.66 4.96 -1.12
N ILE A 411 -15.24 3.91 -1.82
CA ILE A 411 -14.66 2.71 -1.21
C ILE A 411 -13.25 3.02 -0.71
N VAL A 412 -12.39 3.62 -1.53
CA VAL A 412 -11.02 3.99 -1.12
C VAL A 412 -11.05 4.86 0.14
N ASN A 413 -11.96 5.84 0.19
CA ASN A 413 -12.10 6.75 1.34
C ASN A 413 -12.63 6.07 2.60
N LYS A 414 -13.50 5.05 2.46
CA LYS A 414 -13.95 4.21 3.59
C LYS A 414 -12.76 3.53 4.28
N TYR A 415 -11.69 3.24 3.52
CA TYR A 415 -10.49 2.55 3.98
C TYR A 415 -9.24 3.45 4.08
N LYS A 416 -9.41 4.77 4.12
CA LYS A 416 -8.30 5.74 4.17
C LYS A 416 -7.30 5.54 5.32
N ASP A 417 -7.74 4.93 6.42
CA ASP A 417 -6.87 4.67 7.59
C ASP A 417 -5.91 3.49 7.36
N ILE A 418 -6.13 2.70 6.30
CA ILE A 418 -5.23 1.61 5.89
C ILE A 418 -4.55 1.88 4.54
N VAL A 419 -5.10 2.77 3.70
CA VAL A 419 -4.48 3.13 2.42
C VAL A 419 -3.45 4.23 2.66
N TYR A 420 -2.17 3.89 2.59
CA TYR A 420 -1.09 4.84 2.83
C TYR A 420 -0.79 5.67 1.57
N ILE A 421 -0.60 5.00 0.43
CA ILE A 421 -0.26 5.63 -0.85
C ILE A 421 -1.13 5.03 -1.94
N TYR A 422 -1.71 5.89 -2.79
CA TYR A 422 -2.20 5.51 -4.10
C TYR A 422 -1.11 5.76 -5.14
N GLN A 423 -0.69 4.73 -5.88
CA GLN A 423 0.32 4.85 -6.92
C GLN A 423 -0.30 4.87 -8.31
N GLY A 424 0.30 5.66 -9.20
CA GLY A 424 0.00 5.69 -10.64
C GLY A 424 -1.19 6.56 -11.00
N THR A 425 -1.61 6.46 -12.26
CA THR A 425 -2.70 7.26 -12.83
C THR A 425 -3.65 6.42 -13.67
N PHE A 426 -3.92 5.18 -13.27
CA PHE A 426 -4.72 4.19 -14.01
C PHE A 426 -4.14 3.73 -15.36
N ILE A 427 -3.11 4.41 -15.88
CA ILE A 427 -2.54 4.18 -17.20
C ILE A 427 -1.13 3.61 -17.12
N GLY A 428 -0.72 3.03 -18.23
CA GLY A 428 0.57 2.38 -18.43
C GLY A 428 0.52 0.89 -18.13
N ARG A 429 1.55 0.18 -18.61
CA ARG A 429 1.71 -1.25 -18.34
C ARG A 429 1.79 -1.47 -16.83
N TRP A 430 0.98 -2.39 -16.29
CA TRP A 430 0.82 -2.63 -14.85
C TRP A 430 0.52 -1.37 -13.99
N GLY A 431 -0.01 -0.30 -14.62
CA GLY A 431 -0.25 1.00 -13.98
C GLY A 431 1.00 1.83 -13.71
N GLU A 432 2.14 1.50 -14.33
CA GLU A 432 3.46 2.12 -14.08
C GLU A 432 3.71 3.41 -14.86
N MET A 433 2.71 3.89 -15.62
CA MET A 433 2.82 5.12 -16.42
C MET A 433 3.93 5.06 -17.49
N ASN A 434 4.17 3.87 -18.06
CA ASN A 434 4.98 3.64 -19.27
C ASN A 434 4.13 2.92 -20.35
N GLY A 435 4.55 3.01 -21.62
CA GLY A 435 3.94 2.23 -22.70
C GLY A 435 2.43 2.45 -22.89
N SER A 436 1.88 3.61 -22.54
CA SER A 436 0.47 3.98 -22.76
C SER A 436 0.38 5.18 -23.71
N PRO A 437 -0.67 5.27 -24.55
CA PRO A 437 -0.87 6.42 -25.42
C PRO A 437 -1.05 7.74 -24.65
N TYR A 438 -1.35 7.67 -23.35
CA TYR A 438 -1.57 8.84 -22.51
C TYR A 438 -0.32 9.31 -21.75
N THR A 439 0.82 8.62 -21.84
CA THR A 439 2.02 8.98 -21.05
C THR A 439 2.65 10.30 -21.51
N GLU A 440 2.46 10.68 -22.78
CA GLU A 440 2.90 11.97 -23.30
C GLU A 440 1.77 13.03 -23.31
N ASP A 441 0.55 12.66 -22.92
CA ASP A 441 -0.57 13.59 -22.74
C ASP A 441 -0.57 14.17 -21.31
N LEU A 442 0.23 15.22 -21.12
CA LEU A 442 0.30 15.91 -19.83
C LEU A 442 -1.05 16.49 -19.39
N ASP A 443 -1.93 16.91 -20.30
CA ASP A 443 -3.24 17.45 -19.95
C ASP A 443 -4.17 16.36 -19.43
N GLY A 444 -4.19 15.20 -20.09
CA GLY A 444 -4.88 13.99 -19.63
C GLY A 444 -4.39 13.50 -18.27
N LEU A 445 -3.07 13.36 -18.11
CA LEU A 445 -2.43 13.01 -16.83
C LEU A 445 -2.80 13.98 -15.71
N THR A 446 -2.70 15.28 -15.98
CA THR A 446 -3.07 16.32 -15.02
C THR A 446 -4.54 16.24 -14.64
N LYS A 447 -5.43 15.96 -15.60
CA LYS A 447 -6.87 15.78 -15.35
C LYS A 447 -7.15 14.57 -14.46
N ILE A 448 -6.49 13.43 -14.70
CA ILE A 448 -6.65 12.22 -13.89
C ILE A 448 -6.16 12.47 -12.46
N ILE A 449 -4.95 12.99 -12.27
CA ILE A 449 -4.39 13.24 -10.92
C ILE A 449 -5.22 14.26 -10.15
N ASN A 450 -5.68 15.34 -10.78
CA ASN A 450 -6.55 16.29 -10.09
C ASN A 450 -7.89 15.66 -9.71
N THR A 451 -8.45 14.79 -10.55
CA THR A 451 -9.67 14.04 -10.19
C THR A 451 -9.41 13.16 -8.98
N ILE A 452 -8.28 12.46 -8.92
CA ILE A 452 -7.89 11.65 -7.76
C ILE A 452 -7.76 12.53 -6.51
N GLU A 453 -7.00 13.64 -6.59
CA GLU A 453 -6.82 14.58 -5.48
C GLU A 453 -8.15 15.16 -4.95
N GLU A 454 -9.10 15.45 -5.85
CA GLU A 454 -10.42 15.99 -5.50
C GLU A 454 -11.35 14.96 -4.85
N ASN A 455 -11.16 13.66 -5.14
CA ASN A 455 -12.08 12.60 -4.72
C ASN A 455 -11.52 11.66 -3.65
N PHE A 456 -10.20 11.48 -3.57
CA PHE A 456 -9.55 10.62 -2.56
C PHE A 456 -9.19 11.44 -1.32
N ASP A 457 -9.46 10.89 -0.14
CA ASP A 457 -9.26 11.55 1.15
C ASP A 457 -7.82 12.07 1.31
N GLN A 458 -7.70 13.28 1.84
CA GLN A 458 -6.42 14.01 1.97
C GLN A 458 -5.37 13.32 2.85
N SER A 459 -5.74 12.30 3.64
CA SER A 459 -4.77 11.49 4.38
C SER A 459 -3.96 10.53 3.50
N ILE A 460 -4.44 10.22 2.29
CA ILE A 460 -3.80 9.26 1.38
C ILE A 460 -2.75 9.99 0.54
N PHE A 461 -1.49 9.55 0.55
CA PHE A 461 -0.48 10.10 -0.35
C PHE A 461 -0.70 9.62 -1.80
N LEU A 462 -0.23 10.39 -2.77
CA LEU A 462 -0.28 10.05 -4.20
C LEU A 462 1.15 9.83 -4.70
N GLY A 463 1.36 8.90 -5.62
CA GLY A 463 2.68 8.66 -6.23
C GLY A 463 2.61 8.63 -7.75
N VAL A 464 3.60 9.23 -8.42
CA VAL A 464 3.82 9.11 -9.88
C VAL A 464 5.21 8.54 -10.18
N ARG A 465 5.34 7.82 -11.30
CA ARG A 465 6.52 7.01 -11.64
C ARG A 465 7.85 7.78 -11.76
N THR A 466 7.79 9.06 -12.13
CA THR A 466 9.00 9.85 -12.41
C THR A 466 8.87 11.27 -11.88
N PRO A 467 9.99 11.90 -11.47
CA PRO A 467 10.03 13.32 -11.19
C PRO A 467 9.53 14.21 -12.34
N ARG A 468 9.75 13.80 -13.60
CA ARG A 468 9.21 14.46 -14.81
C ARG A 468 7.71 14.67 -14.70
N TYR A 469 6.96 13.58 -14.50
CA TYR A 469 5.50 13.64 -14.40
C TYR A 469 5.07 14.56 -13.28
N ARG A 470 5.71 14.43 -12.11
CA ARG A 470 5.39 15.24 -10.95
C ARG A 470 5.56 16.74 -11.24
N ARG A 471 6.71 17.15 -11.78
CA ARG A 471 6.96 18.57 -12.13
C ARG A 471 5.94 19.09 -13.13
N GLY A 472 5.69 18.33 -14.20
CA GLY A 472 4.69 18.69 -15.22
C GLY A 472 3.29 18.91 -14.63
N ILE A 473 2.80 17.94 -13.86
CA ILE A 473 1.46 17.98 -13.25
C ILE A 473 1.33 19.15 -12.27
N ILE A 474 2.33 19.36 -11.40
CA ILE A 474 2.32 20.46 -10.43
C ILE A 474 2.36 21.81 -11.15
N ASN A 475 3.17 21.95 -12.20
CA ASN A 475 3.26 23.18 -12.97
C ASN A 475 1.94 23.51 -13.68
N LYS A 476 1.27 22.52 -14.29
CA LYS A 476 -0.05 22.73 -14.91
C LYS A 476 -1.18 22.94 -13.92
N SER A 477 -1.03 22.49 -12.67
CA SER A 477 -2.07 22.62 -11.64
C SER A 477 -1.96 23.91 -10.81
N LYS A 478 -1.01 24.81 -11.09
CA LYS A 478 -0.73 26.02 -10.28
C LYS A 478 -1.95 26.89 -9.99
N ASP A 479 -2.84 27.06 -10.98
CA ASP A 479 -4.00 27.94 -10.88
C ASP A 479 -5.25 27.22 -10.31
N ARG A 480 -5.14 25.94 -9.98
CA ARG A 480 -6.25 25.17 -9.39
C ARG A 480 -6.35 25.40 -7.88
N SER A 481 -7.56 25.36 -7.34
CA SER A 481 -7.84 25.55 -5.92
C SER A 481 -7.16 24.51 -5.01
N ASN A 482 -7.01 23.28 -5.49
CA ASN A 482 -6.37 22.15 -4.81
C ASN A 482 -4.85 22.11 -4.98
N TYR A 483 -4.21 23.07 -5.65
CA TYR A 483 -2.75 23.07 -5.90
C TYR A 483 -1.91 22.84 -4.63
N LYS A 484 -2.25 23.55 -3.54
CA LYS A 484 -1.50 23.47 -2.29
C LYS A 484 -1.62 22.11 -1.60
N THR A 485 -2.76 21.44 -1.73
CA THR A 485 -2.98 20.11 -1.14
C THR A 485 -2.31 19.05 -2.01
N LEU A 486 -2.48 19.13 -3.34
CA LEU A 486 -1.80 18.25 -4.30
C LEU A 486 -0.28 18.26 -4.11
N LYS A 487 0.34 19.45 -4.01
CA LYS A 487 1.80 19.58 -3.82
C LYS A 487 2.31 18.89 -2.55
N LYS A 488 1.48 18.81 -1.50
CA LYS A 488 1.82 18.18 -0.20
C LYS A 488 1.57 16.68 -0.17
N ARG A 489 0.84 16.13 -1.14
CA ARG A 489 0.44 14.71 -1.18
C ARG A 489 1.13 13.94 -2.31
N LEU A 490 1.43 14.61 -3.43
CA LEU A 490 2.03 14.00 -4.60
C LEU A 490 3.53 13.78 -4.39
N GLY A 491 3.90 12.54 -4.10
CA GLY A 491 5.25 11.99 -4.05
C GLY A 491 5.60 11.20 -5.30
N LEU A 492 6.45 10.19 -5.13
CA LEU A 492 7.06 9.44 -6.21
C LEU A 492 7.03 7.93 -5.93
N TYR A 493 7.16 7.15 -6.98
CA TYR A 493 7.64 5.79 -6.91
C TYR A 493 8.57 5.52 -8.10
N ASN A 494 9.60 4.71 -7.91
CA ASN A 494 10.55 4.32 -8.93
C ASN A 494 10.62 2.79 -9.03
N ASP A 495 9.97 2.23 -10.04
CA ASP A 495 9.94 0.79 -10.31
C ASP A 495 11.15 0.33 -11.16
N GLY A 496 12.30 1.00 -11.00
CA GLY A 496 13.52 0.76 -11.78
C GLY A 496 14.80 1.06 -10.99
N LEU A 497 14.70 1.12 -9.66
CA LEU A 497 15.77 1.58 -8.78
C LEU A 497 17.02 0.73 -8.95
N PHE A 498 18.16 1.42 -8.99
CA PHE A 498 19.51 0.86 -8.96
C PHE A 498 19.93 0.10 -10.22
N TYR A 499 19.09 -0.02 -11.24
CA TYR A 499 19.41 -0.81 -12.42
C TYR A 499 20.65 -0.28 -13.16
N ASN A 500 20.66 1.01 -13.50
CA ASN A 500 21.74 1.68 -14.23
C ASN A 500 21.69 3.20 -13.99
N ILE A 501 22.40 4.00 -14.80
CA ILE A 501 22.37 5.47 -14.66
C ILE A 501 20.96 6.07 -14.78
N ASN A 502 20.07 5.48 -15.60
CA ASN A 502 18.76 6.01 -15.90
C ASN A 502 17.60 5.34 -15.14
N ASP A 503 17.88 4.32 -14.32
CA ASP A 503 16.88 3.54 -13.57
C ASP A 503 15.70 3.11 -14.46
N LEU A 504 16.01 2.49 -15.60
CA LEU A 504 15.04 2.04 -16.63
C LEU A 504 14.08 3.17 -17.08
N GLY A 505 14.66 4.33 -17.42
CA GLY A 505 13.90 5.46 -17.95
C GLY A 505 13.22 6.34 -16.91
N THR A 506 13.53 6.15 -15.62
CA THR A 506 13.11 7.10 -14.57
C THR A 506 13.82 8.44 -14.71
N TYR A 507 15.11 8.39 -15.03
CA TYR A 507 15.96 9.55 -15.30
C TYR A 507 16.34 9.59 -16.78
N GLY A 508 16.82 10.72 -17.25
CA GLY A 508 17.26 10.92 -18.63
C GLY A 508 18.58 11.67 -18.72
N TYR A 509 18.71 12.48 -19.76
CA TYR A 509 19.96 13.17 -20.11
C TYR A 509 19.77 14.67 -20.35
N SER A 510 18.55 15.19 -20.22
CA SER A 510 18.23 16.61 -20.44
C SER A 510 18.47 17.43 -19.17
N SER A 511 18.65 18.74 -19.30
CA SER A 511 18.67 19.59 -18.11
C SER A 511 17.27 19.77 -17.53
N ILE A 512 17.14 19.75 -16.20
CA ILE A 512 15.85 19.96 -15.49
C ILE A 512 15.19 21.31 -15.81
N LYS A 513 15.92 22.27 -16.38
CA LYS A 513 15.41 23.60 -16.76
C LYS A 513 14.70 23.61 -18.12
N GLU A 514 14.85 22.56 -18.93
CA GLU A 514 14.20 22.45 -20.23
C GLU A 514 12.70 22.13 -20.08
N ASN A 515 11.88 22.58 -21.04
CA ASN A 515 10.42 22.39 -21.11
C ASN A 515 9.70 22.58 -19.76
N ASP A 516 10.04 23.65 -19.02
CA ASP A 516 9.51 23.94 -17.69
C ASP A 516 9.61 22.76 -16.70
N GLY A 517 10.66 21.95 -16.83
CA GLY A 517 10.90 20.76 -16.02
C GLY A 517 10.11 19.52 -16.42
N TYR A 518 9.28 19.56 -17.45
CA TYR A 518 8.63 18.37 -18.02
C TYR A 518 9.57 17.63 -19.00
N VAL A 519 10.72 17.22 -18.47
CA VAL A 519 11.74 16.40 -19.16
C VAL A 519 12.22 15.30 -18.24
N LEU A 520 12.77 14.22 -18.81
CA LEU A 520 13.57 13.25 -18.08
C LEU A 520 14.96 13.87 -17.84
N ALA A 521 15.15 14.46 -16.66
CA ALA A 521 16.39 15.17 -16.36
C ALA A 521 17.52 14.21 -15.96
N THR A 522 18.75 14.70 -15.93
CA THR A 522 19.92 13.90 -15.52
C THR A 522 19.74 13.30 -14.12
N ARG A 523 20.30 12.11 -13.86
CA ARG A 523 20.25 11.47 -12.53
C ARG A 523 20.69 12.43 -11.42
N ALA A 524 21.73 13.22 -11.64
CA ALA A 524 22.24 14.16 -10.65
C ALA A 524 21.21 15.24 -10.28
N GLU A 525 20.61 15.91 -11.28
CA GLU A 525 19.57 16.91 -11.04
C GLU A 525 18.30 16.28 -10.44
N GLU A 526 17.95 15.06 -10.84
CA GLU A 526 16.79 14.36 -10.31
C GLU A 526 16.97 13.89 -8.87
N VAL A 527 18.18 13.47 -8.50
CA VAL A 527 18.52 13.13 -7.11
C VAL A 527 18.47 14.39 -6.23
N GLU A 528 19.01 15.52 -6.70
CA GLU A 528 18.93 16.80 -5.98
C GLU A 528 17.47 17.25 -5.81
N TYR A 529 16.65 17.14 -6.86
CA TYR A 529 15.23 17.45 -6.79
C TYR A 529 14.49 16.55 -5.79
N GLN A 530 14.77 15.25 -5.80
CA GLN A 530 14.18 14.28 -4.86
C GLN A 530 14.64 14.52 -3.41
N ASN A 531 15.89 14.98 -3.22
CA ASN A 531 16.43 15.28 -1.90
C ASN A 531 15.61 16.38 -1.18
N ASP A 532 15.20 17.44 -1.89
CA ASP A 532 14.30 18.45 -1.31
C ASP A 532 12.86 17.94 -1.20
N LEU A 533 12.35 17.35 -2.28
CA LEU A 533 10.95 16.94 -2.38
C LEU A 533 10.57 15.92 -1.31
N CYS A 534 11.35 14.85 -1.21
CA CYS A 534 11.03 13.65 -0.45
C CYS A 534 11.29 13.81 1.05
N LEU A 535 11.61 15.02 1.52
CA LEU A 535 11.47 15.40 2.92
C LEU A 535 10.01 15.57 3.34
N THR A 536 9.09 15.70 2.39
CA THR A 536 7.67 16.03 2.67
C THR A 536 6.65 15.07 2.06
N VAL A 537 7.06 14.22 1.12
CA VAL A 537 6.22 13.22 0.47
C VAL A 537 7.00 11.93 0.26
N PRO A 538 6.34 10.76 0.29
CA PRO A 538 7.02 9.47 0.17
C PRO A 538 7.64 9.22 -1.21
N ASN A 539 8.71 8.44 -1.20
CA ASN A 539 9.35 7.84 -2.37
C ASN A 539 9.68 6.37 -2.08
N GLY A 540 9.54 5.50 -3.06
CA GLY A 540 9.75 4.07 -2.92
C GLY A 540 9.66 3.37 -4.26
N GLY A 541 9.49 2.06 -4.29
CA GLY A 541 9.30 1.32 -5.55
C GLY A 541 10.08 0.02 -5.55
N GLU A 542 10.78 -0.25 -6.65
CA GLU A 542 11.29 -1.57 -6.97
C GLU A 542 12.77 -1.53 -7.32
N ALA A 543 13.56 -2.38 -6.66
CA ALA A 543 14.99 -2.53 -6.91
C ALA A 543 15.23 -3.62 -7.96
N ILE A 544 16.10 -3.36 -8.94
CA ILE A 544 16.34 -4.28 -10.06
C ILE A 544 17.80 -4.72 -10.12
N TYR A 545 18.00 -6.02 -10.28
CA TYR A 545 19.29 -6.65 -10.50
C TYR A 545 19.71 -6.58 -11.97
N ASN A 546 20.87 -6.00 -12.23
CA ASN A 546 21.39 -5.79 -13.58
C ASN A 546 22.39 -6.86 -14.05
N SER A 547 22.64 -7.89 -13.25
CA SER A 547 23.61 -8.96 -13.52
C SER A 547 25.05 -8.52 -13.78
N LEU A 548 25.39 -7.24 -13.59
CA LEU A 548 26.75 -6.74 -13.77
C LEU A 548 27.65 -7.25 -12.64
N SER A 549 28.88 -7.62 -13.01
CA SER A 549 29.89 -7.99 -12.01
C SER A 549 30.16 -6.82 -11.06
N ASP A 550 30.30 -7.13 -9.78
CA ASP A 550 30.63 -6.17 -8.73
C ASP A 550 31.85 -6.67 -7.96
N SER A 551 32.99 -6.06 -8.26
CA SER A 551 34.28 -6.30 -7.62
C SER A 551 34.47 -5.51 -6.31
N TYR A 552 33.49 -4.72 -5.86
CA TYR A 552 33.63 -3.74 -4.78
C TYR A 552 32.66 -3.95 -3.61
N LYS A 553 32.28 -5.20 -3.33
CA LYS A 553 31.33 -5.56 -2.25
C LYS A 553 31.89 -5.36 -0.84
N ASN A 554 33.16 -5.70 -0.64
CA ASN A 554 33.83 -5.72 0.67
C ASN A 554 35.14 -4.95 0.54
N VAL A 555 35.06 -3.62 0.55
CA VAL A 555 36.20 -2.72 0.32
C VAL A 555 36.54 -1.92 1.57
N SER A 556 37.79 -1.48 1.66
CA SER A 556 38.24 -0.58 2.72
C SER A 556 37.52 0.79 2.64
N LYS A 557 37.33 1.43 3.79
CA LYS A 557 36.58 2.70 3.94
C LYS A 557 37.05 3.81 2.99
N ASP A 558 38.35 3.89 2.72
CA ASP A 558 38.98 4.87 1.83
C ASP A 558 38.52 4.75 0.36
N LYS A 559 38.07 3.58 -0.08
CA LYS A 559 37.63 3.35 -1.46
C LYS A 559 36.18 3.77 -1.71
N ILE A 560 35.35 3.83 -0.67
CA ILE A 560 33.90 4.03 -0.78
C ILE A 560 33.56 5.33 -1.54
N SER A 561 34.20 6.45 -1.19
CA SER A 561 33.92 7.74 -1.86
C SER A 561 34.22 7.71 -3.37
N SER A 562 35.22 6.94 -3.80
CA SER A 562 35.54 6.80 -5.23
C SER A 562 34.51 5.95 -5.98
N ILE A 563 33.95 4.94 -5.32
CA ILE A 563 32.91 4.05 -5.87
C ILE A 563 31.59 4.81 -6.04
N ILE A 564 31.20 5.59 -5.02
CA ILE A 564 29.98 6.42 -5.08
C ILE A 564 30.10 7.49 -6.17
N LYS A 565 31.26 8.14 -6.27
CA LYS A 565 31.49 9.22 -7.25
C LYS A 565 31.44 8.72 -8.71
N ASN A 566 31.94 7.51 -8.97
CA ASN A 566 32.01 6.92 -10.30
C ASN A 566 31.56 5.44 -10.25
N PRO A 567 30.25 5.19 -10.14
CA PRO A 567 29.73 3.84 -9.98
C PRO A 567 29.93 3.04 -11.26
N LYS A 568 30.65 1.91 -11.17
CA LYS A 568 30.72 0.92 -12.26
C LYS A 568 29.50 -0.01 -12.28
N ASN A 569 28.88 -0.20 -11.12
CA ASN A 569 27.65 -0.98 -10.97
C ASN A 569 26.75 -0.25 -9.97
N TYR A 570 25.54 0.11 -10.40
CA TYR A 570 24.55 0.83 -9.58
C TYR A 570 23.89 -0.07 -8.53
N ASN A 571 23.97 -1.40 -8.67
CA ASN A 571 23.55 -2.38 -7.66
C ASN A 571 24.53 -2.53 -6.49
N ASN A 572 25.73 -1.92 -6.55
CA ASN A 572 26.70 -1.99 -5.46
C ASN A 572 26.12 -1.40 -4.17
N PHE A 573 26.28 -2.10 -3.04
CA PHE A 573 25.73 -1.71 -1.74
C PHE A 573 25.99 -0.25 -1.36
N TYR A 574 27.22 0.25 -1.50
CA TYR A 574 27.54 1.63 -1.09
C TYR A 574 26.89 2.67 -2.00
N VAL A 575 26.75 2.36 -3.29
CA VAL A 575 26.04 3.20 -4.26
C VAL A 575 24.55 3.23 -3.95
N CYS A 576 23.95 2.07 -3.64
CA CYS A 576 22.56 1.97 -3.24
C CYS A 576 22.30 2.72 -1.92
N ASP A 577 23.11 2.51 -0.87
CA ASP A 577 22.96 3.20 0.43
C ASP A 577 23.01 4.73 0.27
N ASP A 578 23.99 5.23 -0.49
CA ASP A 578 24.10 6.67 -0.77
C ASP A 578 22.89 7.19 -1.56
N HIS A 579 22.48 6.47 -2.61
CA HIS A 579 21.31 6.86 -3.40
C HIS A 579 20.03 6.87 -2.56
N CYS A 580 19.78 5.82 -1.75
CA CYS A 580 18.64 5.73 -0.83
C CYS A 580 18.56 6.94 0.12
N ARG A 581 19.69 7.38 0.67
CA ARG A 581 19.78 8.56 1.55
C ARG A 581 19.42 9.84 0.81
N ASN A 582 19.93 10.00 -0.41
CA ASN A 582 19.75 11.22 -1.18
C ASN A 582 18.34 11.35 -1.79
N ILE A 583 17.64 10.25 -2.08
CA ILE A 583 16.25 10.29 -2.59
C ILE A 583 15.18 10.10 -1.50
N HIS A 584 15.60 10.00 -0.24
CA HIS A 584 14.74 9.73 0.91
C HIS A 584 13.85 8.49 0.74
N LEU A 585 14.47 7.36 0.41
CA LEU A 585 13.75 6.13 0.12
C LEU A 585 12.98 5.62 1.35
N SER A 586 11.67 5.43 1.20
CA SER A 586 10.76 5.08 2.30
C SER A 586 10.40 3.60 2.32
N PHE A 587 10.30 2.97 1.15
CA PHE A 587 9.94 1.56 1.02
C PHE A 587 10.48 0.92 -0.26
N LEU A 588 10.60 -0.40 -0.25
CA LEU A 588 11.01 -1.23 -1.40
C LEU A 588 10.16 -2.50 -1.49
N ASN A 589 9.92 -3.01 -2.69
CA ASN A 589 9.29 -4.31 -2.89
C ASN A 589 10.27 -5.44 -2.50
N ASP A 590 9.93 -6.32 -1.54
CA ASP A 590 10.79 -7.49 -1.23
C ASP A 590 10.44 -8.77 -2.01
N ASP A 591 9.30 -8.76 -2.71
CA ASP A 591 8.86 -9.87 -3.54
C ASP A 591 9.46 -9.79 -4.96
N TYR A 592 9.93 -8.61 -5.38
CA TYR A 592 10.52 -8.39 -6.70
C TYR A 592 12.04 -8.47 -6.72
N ASP A 593 12.56 -9.10 -7.79
CA ASP A 593 13.98 -9.28 -8.11
C ASP A 593 14.86 -9.65 -6.91
N LYS A 594 14.65 -10.84 -6.37
CA LYS A 594 15.38 -11.32 -5.17
C LYS A 594 16.90 -11.37 -5.36
N ASP A 595 17.39 -11.35 -6.60
CA ASP A 595 18.82 -11.38 -6.89
C ASP A 595 19.54 -10.11 -6.43
N ILE A 596 18.88 -8.95 -6.47
CA ILE A 596 19.47 -7.72 -5.92
C ILE A 596 19.68 -7.82 -4.40
N PHE A 597 18.75 -8.45 -3.68
CA PHE A 597 18.87 -8.64 -2.24
C PHE A 597 19.94 -9.67 -1.90
N ASN A 598 20.01 -10.76 -2.68
CA ASN A 598 21.09 -11.74 -2.57
C ASN A 598 22.45 -11.13 -2.90
N HIS A 599 22.50 -10.12 -3.77
CA HIS A 599 23.70 -9.36 -4.06
C HIS A 599 24.13 -8.50 -2.87
N TRP A 600 23.22 -7.73 -2.26
CA TRP A 600 23.53 -6.90 -1.09
C TRP A 600 23.96 -7.71 0.14
N LYS A 601 23.41 -8.92 0.34
CA LYS A 601 23.84 -9.85 1.40
C LYS A 601 25.34 -10.20 1.34
N LYS A 602 25.98 -10.07 0.18
CA LYS A 602 27.42 -10.36 -0.01
C LYS A 602 28.32 -9.30 0.67
N THR A 603 27.79 -8.13 0.99
CA THR A 603 28.49 -7.13 1.81
C THR A 603 28.38 -7.52 3.29
N SER A 604 29.52 -7.85 3.89
CA SER A 604 29.60 -8.26 5.29
C SER A 604 29.59 -7.03 6.22
N TYR A 605 29.02 -7.18 7.42
CA TYR A 605 29.03 -6.13 8.45
C TYR A 605 30.43 -5.57 8.75
N LYS A 606 31.50 -6.35 8.58
CA LYS A 606 32.90 -5.89 8.77
C LYS A 606 33.31 -4.78 7.82
N TYR A 607 32.58 -4.60 6.71
CA TYR A 607 32.79 -3.59 5.69
C TYR A 607 31.66 -2.54 5.68
N ILE A 608 30.79 -2.57 6.69
CA ILE A 608 29.83 -1.50 6.99
C ILE A 608 30.44 -0.68 8.13
N TYR A 609 30.87 0.54 7.82
CA TYR A 609 31.66 1.38 8.74
C TYR A 609 30.80 2.24 9.66
N ASP A 610 29.78 1.61 10.24
CA ASP A 610 28.87 2.15 11.24
C ASP A 610 28.95 1.28 12.50
N ASP A 611 29.55 1.79 13.56
CA ASP A 611 29.97 1.00 14.74
C ASP A 611 28.80 0.33 15.47
N ASN A 612 27.57 0.83 15.30
CA ASN A 612 26.37 0.29 15.93
C ASN A 612 25.69 -0.82 15.11
N TRP A 613 26.16 -1.11 13.89
CA TRP A 613 25.47 -2.00 12.95
C TRP A 613 26.29 -3.24 12.60
N LYS A 614 25.77 -4.41 12.99
CA LYS A 614 26.42 -5.73 12.82
C LYS A 614 25.62 -6.65 11.91
N VAL A 615 25.01 -6.08 10.88
CA VAL A 615 24.14 -6.76 9.92
C VAL A 615 24.75 -6.77 8.51
N ASN A 616 24.24 -7.61 7.61
CA ASN A 616 24.71 -7.61 6.22
C ASN A 616 24.10 -6.43 5.41
N GLY A 617 24.57 -6.20 4.18
CA GLY A 617 24.14 -5.05 3.37
C GLY A 617 22.63 -4.99 3.09
N PHE A 618 21.96 -6.14 2.91
CA PHE A 618 20.51 -6.19 2.70
C PHE A 618 19.74 -5.77 3.94
N GLU A 619 20.10 -6.33 5.10
CA GLU A 619 19.51 -5.97 6.40
C GLU A 619 19.77 -4.50 6.74
N TYR A 620 20.97 -3.99 6.42
CA TYR A 620 21.32 -2.57 6.63
C TYR A 620 20.38 -1.66 5.83
N ILE A 621 20.25 -1.87 4.52
CA ILE A 621 19.32 -1.09 3.67
C ILE A 621 17.89 -1.22 4.19
N GLY A 622 17.43 -2.46 4.44
CA GLY A 622 16.07 -2.75 4.90
C GLY A 622 15.71 -2.06 6.21
N ASN A 623 16.62 -2.05 7.18
CA ASN A 623 16.41 -1.40 8.47
C ASN A 623 16.48 0.13 8.39
N HIS A 624 17.04 0.69 7.33
CA HIS A 624 17.09 2.13 7.08
C HIS A 624 15.97 2.66 6.19
N LEU A 625 15.24 1.81 5.44
CA LEU A 625 14.07 2.24 4.66
C LEU A 625 13.08 3.02 5.52
N GLY A 626 12.64 4.20 5.08
CA GLY A 626 11.71 5.00 5.88
C GLY A 626 12.38 5.73 7.03
N TYR A 627 11.59 6.00 8.07
CA TYR A 627 12.10 6.55 9.33
C TYR A 627 12.63 5.45 10.24
N ARG A 628 13.70 5.76 10.99
CA ARG A 628 14.18 4.93 12.10
C ARG A 628 14.67 5.84 13.21
N TYR A 629 13.89 5.97 14.28
CA TYR A 629 14.28 6.83 15.39
C TYR A 629 15.18 6.07 16.38
N VAL A 630 16.20 6.75 16.87
CA VAL A 630 17.13 6.28 17.89
C VAL A 630 17.25 7.35 18.98
N LEU A 631 17.18 6.96 20.24
CA LEU A 631 17.49 7.89 21.33
C LEU A 631 19.01 7.96 21.49
N ARG A 632 19.57 9.16 21.56
CA ARG A 632 21.01 9.39 21.78
C ARG A 632 21.38 9.64 23.23
N GLY A 633 20.40 9.98 24.05
CA GLY A 633 20.62 10.28 25.46
C GLY A 633 19.54 11.16 26.04
N THR A 634 19.60 11.37 27.35
CA THR A 634 18.76 12.33 28.06
C THR A 634 19.61 13.20 28.97
N SER A 635 19.14 14.41 29.22
CA SER A 635 19.74 15.35 30.18
C SER A 635 18.64 16.08 30.94
N PHE A 636 18.93 16.54 32.15
CA PHE A 636 17.94 17.21 32.98
C PHE A 636 18.54 18.46 33.62
N ASP A 637 17.87 19.59 33.45
CA ASP A 637 18.21 20.85 34.11
C ASP A 637 17.40 20.96 35.42
N ASN A 638 18.09 20.80 36.55
CA ASN A 638 17.49 20.88 37.88
C ASN A 638 16.98 22.28 38.23
N SER A 639 17.50 23.34 37.60
CA SER A 639 17.10 24.72 37.90
C SER A 639 15.74 25.06 37.30
N SER A 640 15.49 24.58 36.08
CA SER A 640 14.25 24.80 35.34
C SER A 640 13.28 23.61 35.39
N ASN A 641 13.72 22.47 35.96
CA ASN A 641 13.01 21.19 35.97
C ASN A 641 12.67 20.69 34.55
N VAL A 642 13.59 20.87 33.61
CA VAL A 642 13.40 20.50 32.19
C VAL A 642 14.18 19.23 31.86
N LEU A 643 13.46 18.19 31.42
CA LEU A 643 14.03 17.02 30.78
C LEU A 643 14.25 17.30 29.30
N THR A 644 15.42 16.99 28.78
CA THR A 644 15.72 16.95 27.34
C THR A 644 15.98 15.50 26.91
N VAL A 645 15.30 15.05 25.87
CA VAL A 645 15.53 13.76 25.22
C VAL A 645 16.12 14.03 23.83
N SER A 646 17.28 13.47 23.54
CA SER A 646 17.94 13.60 22.23
C SER A 646 17.50 12.44 21.34
N VAL A 647 16.88 12.74 20.21
CA VAL A 647 16.35 11.77 19.24
C VAL A 647 16.99 12.02 17.89
N GLU A 648 17.46 10.98 17.22
CA GLU A 648 17.97 11.07 15.85
C GLU A 648 17.13 10.17 14.94
N ASN A 649 16.85 10.63 13.72
CA ASN A 649 16.35 9.76 12.66
C ASN A 649 17.53 9.23 11.85
N VAL A 650 17.87 7.96 12.04
CA VAL A 650 18.95 7.29 11.30
C VAL A 650 18.46 6.62 10.02
N GLY A 651 17.14 6.61 9.76
CA GLY A 651 16.56 6.08 8.52
C GLY A 651 16.88 6.94 7.29
N TYR A 652 16.38 6.53 6.13
CA TYR A 652 16.55 7.21 4.86
C TYR A 652 15.57 8.37 4.66
N SER A 653 14.38 8.32 5.27
CA SER A 653 13.35 9.37 5.15
C SER A 653 12.76 9.79 6.49
N PRO A 654 12.14 10.98 6.57
CA PRO A 654 11.26 11.32 7.68
C PRO A 654 9.99 10.46 7.65
N ALA A 655 9.28 10.37 8.77
CA ALA A 655 7.90 9.91 8.72
C ALA A 655 7.02 11.03 8.16
N TYR A 656 6.09 10.72 7.26
CA TYR A 656 5.19 11.73 6.69
C TYR A 656 3.88 11.86 7.50
N ILE A 657 3.64 10.94 8.43
CA ILE A 657 2.54 10.96 9.39
C ILE A 657 3.02 11.50 10.73
N LYS A 658 2.19 12.35 11.35
CA LYS A 658 2.48 12.92 12.67
C LYS A 658 2.14 11.92 13.77
N PHE A 659 3.11 11.63 14.62
CA PHE A 659 2.97 10.78 15.79
C PHE A 659 2.76 11.61 17.06
N LYS A 660 2.13 10.98 18.05
CA LYS A 660 2.00 11.54 19.40
C LYS A 660 3.17 11.05 20.24
N THR A 661 3.93 11.97 20.83
CA THR A 661 5.09 11.66 21.68
C THR A 661 4.79 12.00 23.13
N TYR A 662 5.22 11.14 24.05
CA TYR A 662 4.93 11.25 25.47
C TYR A 662 6.14 10.93 26.34
N ILE A 663 6.24 11.64 27.46
CA ILE A 663 6.99 11.21 28.64
C ILE A 663 5.99 10.67 29.66
N ILE A 664 6.25 9.46 30.13
CA ILE A 664 5.40 8.77 31.11
C ILE A 664 6.22 8.60 32.38
N LEU A 665 5.75 9.19 33.47
CA LEU A 665 6.30 9.01 34.80
C LEU A 665 5.44 8.00 35.54
N VAL A 666 6.05 7.01 36.16
CA VAL A 666 5.30 6.05 36.97
C VAL A 666 6.01 5.81 38.29
N SER A 667 5.33 6.12 39.39
CA SER A 667 5.87 6.02 40.74
C SER A 667 6.07 4.57 41.18
N SER A 668 6.79 4.40 42.31
CA SER A 668 6.95 3.12 42.98
C SER A 668 5.63 2.45 43.40
N ASP A 669 4.59 3.23 43.71
CA ASP A 669 3.22 2.77 43.99
C ASP A 669 2.32 2.71 42.75
N LYS A 670 2.94 2.75 41.56
CA LYS A 670 2.29 2.54 40.26
C LYS A 670 1.32 3.62 39.80
N LYS A 671 1.36 4.82 40.40
CA LYS A 671 0.64 6.00 39.88
C LYS A 671 1.31 6.52 38.60
N LYS A 672 0.54 6.62 37.52
CA LYS A 672 0.98 7.12 36.21
C LYS A 672 0.73 8.62 36.06
N VAL A 673 1.71 9.36 35.54
CA VAL A 673 1.58 10.73 35.05
C VAL A 673 2.07 10.76 33.61
N GLU A 674 1.21 11.18 32.69
CA GLU A 674 1.53 11.29 31.26
C GLU A 674 1.69 12.75 30.87
N ILE A 675 2.77 13.05 30.15
CA ILE A 675 3.12 14.38 29.67
C ILE A 675 3.27 14.29 28.15
N LYS A 676 2.42 14.99 27.41
CA LYS A 676 2.55 15.11 25.96
C LYS A 676 3.74 16.00 25.64
N VAL A 677 4.60 15.55 24.72
CA VAL A 677 5.71 16.34 24.18
C VAL A 677 5.18 17.12 22.99
N ASP A 678 5.35 18.45 23.01
CA ASP A 678 4.99 19.28 21.85
C ASP A 678 6.09 19.20 20.79
N THR A 679 5.82 18.41 19.75
CA THR A 679 6.79 18.13 18.68
C THR A 679 6.06 17.72 17.39
N ASP A 680 6.81 17.71 16.30
CA ASP A 680 6.38 17.24 14.99
C ASP A 680 7.48 16.40 14.34
N ASN A 681 7.35 15.08 14.42
CA ASN A 681 8.34 14.12 13.94
C ASN A 681 8.54 14.15 12.42
N ARG A 682 7.62 14.77 11.67
CA ARG A 682 7.76 14.96 10.22
C ARG A 682 8.89 15.93 9.85
N LYS A 683 9.41 16.66 10.84
CA LYS A 683 10.55 17.57 10.71
C LYS A 683 11.83 17.00 11.30
N TRP A 684 11.82 15.74 11.73
CA TRP A 684 13.01 15.05 12.22
C TRP A 684 13.75 14.47 11.01
N TYR A 685 14.47 15.36 10.33
CA TYR A 685 15.25 15.02 9.14
C TYR A 685 16.42 14.08 9.49
N THR A 686 16.93 13.42 8.48
CA THR A 686 17.92 12.34 8.65
C THR A 686 19.25 12.89 9.17
N LYS A 687 19.89 12.15 10.07
CA LYS A 687 21.20 12.49 10.68
C LYS A 687 21.23 13.81 11.48
N GLU A 688 20.08 14.38 11.82
CA GLU A 688 19.96 15.52 12.74
C GLU A 688 19.48 15.07 14.12
N VAL A 689 20.20 15.46 15.17
CA VAL A 689 19.78 15.21 16.55
C VAL A 689 18.77 16.26 17.00
N GLN A 690 17.53 15.82 17.17
CA GLN A 690 16.41 16.60 17.67
C GLN A 690 16.38 16.59 19.20
N LYS A 691 16.24 17.76 19.81
CA LYS A 691 16.17 17.93 21.27
C LYS A 691 14.74 18.15 21.71
N LEU A 692 14.11 17.13 22.28
CA LEU A 692 12.75 17.19 22.78
C LEU A 692 12.76 17.61 24.25
N THR A 693 12.16 18.75 24.58
CA THR A 693 12.17 19.31 25.93
C THR A 693 10.82 19.17 26.62
N VAL A 694 10.82 18.79 27.91
CA VAL A 694 9.62 18.66 28.73
C VAL A 694 9.84 19.31 30.09
N ASN A 695 9.02 20.30 30.42
CA ASN A 695 9.07 20.99 31.71
C ASN A 695 8.18 20.29 32.75
N PHE A 696 8.80 19.70 33.78
CA PHE A 696 8.09 18.95 34.82
C PHE A 696 7.31 19.83 35.80
N ASN A 697 7.55 21.15 35.83
CA ASN A 697 6.72 22.07 36.61
C ASN A 697 5.25 22.06 36.17
N SER A 698 4.98 21.71 34.91
CA SER A 698 3.61 21.55 34.38
C SER A 698 2.82 20.42 35.07
N VAL A 699 3.50 19.46 35.69
CA VAL A 699 2.89 18.32 36.36
C VAL A 699 3.28 18.19 37.83
N SER A 700 3.93 19.19 38.41
CA SER A 700 4.43 19.15 39.79
C SER A 700 3.34 18.85 40.82
N SER A 701 2.10 19.32 40.60
CA SER A 701 0.94 19.01 41.45
C SER A 701 0.51 17.54 41.43
N LYS A 702 0.92 16.77 40.41
CA LYS A 702 0.63 15.33 40.29
C LYS A 702 1.72 14.46 40.91
N LEU A 703 2.90 15.04 41.16
CA LEU A 703 4.06 14.40 41.77
C LEU A 703 3.92 14.35 43.29
N ILE A 704 4.43 13.27 43.89
CA ILE A 704 4.38 13.02 45.33
C ILE A 704 5.80 13.15 45.87
N SER A 705 6.00 13.97 46.92
CA SER A 705 7.29 14.12 47.62
C SER A 705 7.75 12.80 48.24
N ASN A 706 9.06 12.61 48.34
CA ASN A 706 9.74 11.39 48.80
C ASN A 706 9.36 10.13 47.98
N LYS A 707 9.09 10.30 46.68
CA LYS A 707 8.82 9.20 45.76
C LYS A 707 9.79 9.22 44.59
N THR A 708 10.06 8.01 44.11
CA THR A 708 10.82 7.76 42.90
C THR A 708 9.86 7.36 41.79
N TYR A 709 10.10 7.91 40.60
CA TYR A 709 9.36 7.66 39.38
C TYR A 709 10.30 7.07 38.33
N THR A 710 9.88 5.99 37.69
CA THR A 710 10.53 5.54 36.46
C THR A 710 10.03 6.40 35.30
N VAL A 711 10.95 6.86 34.46
CA VAL A 711 10.68 7.74 33.32
C VAL A 711 10.74 6.94 32.03
N TYR A 712 9.67 7.00 31.24
CA TYR A 712 9.54 6.32 29.95
C TYR A 712 9.34 7.31 28.81
N PHE A 713 9.92 6.99 27.66
CA PHE A 713 9.64 7.62 26.38
C PHE A 713 8.67 6.75 25.57
N LYS A 714 7.62 7.36 25.01
CA LYS A 714 6.63 6.66 24.18
C LYS A 714 6.28 7.47 22.94
N MET A 715 6.16 6.81 21.80
CA MET A 715 5.60 7.36 20.57
C MET A 715 4.47 6.48 20.07
N VAL A 716 3.41 7.09 19.53
CA VAL A 716 2.19 6.40 19.08
C VAL A 716 1.71 7.00 17.76
N ASP A 717 1.36 6.16 16.80
CA ASP A 717 0.61 6.57 15.61
C ASP A 717 -0.79 7.05 16.03
N ALA A 718 -1.12 8.29 15.71
CA ALA A 718 -2.42 8.86 16.04
C ALA A 718 -3.58 8.19 15.29
N ASN A 719 -3.33 7.64 14.10
CA ASN A 719 -4.35 7.09 13.22
C ASN A 719 -4.73 5.66 13.63
N SER A 720 -3.74 4.85 13.99
CA SER A 720 -3.96 3.45 14.35
C SER A 720 -3.85 3.15 15.84
N ASN A 721 -3.44 4.13 16.66
CA ASN A 721 -3.14 3.98 18.08
C ASN A 721 -2.05 2.94 18.39
N ASN A 722 -1.16 2.69 17.42
CA ASN A 722 -0.08 1.72 17.55
C ASN A 722 1.21 2.37 18.01
N ASP A 723 1.95 1.63 18.84
CA ASP A 723 3.21 2.10 19.39
C ASP A 723 4.31 2.12 18.31
N ILE A 724 5.03 3.24 18.23
CA ILE A 724 6.18 3.37 17.34
C ILE A 724 7.44 2.87 18.05
N ARG A 725 8.08 1.88 17.46
CA ARG A 725 9.34 1.29 17.94
C ARG A 725 10.52 2.21 17.66
N ILE A 726 11.46 2.20 18.60
CA ILE A 726 12.68 3.01 18.60
C ILE A 726 13.87 2.05 18.61
N GLY A 727 14.88 2.32 17.79
CA GLY A 727 16.06 1.47 17.58
C GLY A 727 17.08 1.57 18.71
N ILE A 728 16.67 1.20 19.93
CA ILE A 728 17.54 1.14 21.10
C ILE A 728 17.38 -0.20 21.82
N THR A 729 18.42 -0.63 22.53
CA THR A 729 18.43 -1.91 23.26
C THR A 729 17.63 -1.90 24.57
N ASN A 730 17.16 -0.73 25.01
CA ASN A 730 16.34 -0.60 26.21
C ASN A 730 15.02 -1.36 26.06
N ASN A 731 14.61 -2.08 27.10
CA ASN A 731 13.36 -2.83 27.09
C ASN A 731 12.14 -1.92 26.86
N TYR A 732 11.26 -2.35 25.97
CA TYR A 732 9.94 -1.77 25.79
C TYR A 732 8.91 -2.44 26.71
N TYR A 733 8.19 -1.64 27.48
CA TYR A 733 7.13 -2.13 28.37
C TYR A 733 5.75 -1.86 27.75
N TYR A 734 4.97 -2.92 27.52
CA TYR A 734 3.73 -2.88 26.72
C TYR A 734 2.46 -2.49 27.50
N SER A 735 2.44 -2.56 28.83
CA SER A 735 1.19 -2.47 29.61
C SER A 735 0.81 -1.04 30.01
N CYS A 736 -0.17 -0.47 29.30
CA CYS A 736 -0.79 0.83 29.62
C CYS A 736 -2.19 0.77 30.24
N TYR A 737 -2.96 -0.32 30.05
CA TYR A 737 -4.33 -0.44 30.59
C TYR A 737 -4.69 -1.89 30.92
N LYS A 738 -5.57 -2.04 31.93
CA LYS A 738 -6.13 -3.26 32.57
C LYS A 738 -5.33 -3.98 33.68
N ASN A 739 -4.50 -3.24 34.42
CA ASN A 739 -3.89 -3.57 35.73
C ASN A 739 -2.40 -3.96 35.68
N ASN A 740 -1.59 -2.90 35.86
CA ASN A 740 -0.26 -2.87 36.49
C ASN A 740 1.04 -2.61 35.68
N TYR A 741 0.92 -1.60 34.79
CA TYR A 741 1.83 -0.46 34.48
C TYR A 741 3.30 -0.70 34.12
N TYR A 742 3.67 -0.40 32.86
CA TYR A 742 4.63 0.60 32.33
C TYR A 742 4.59 0.52 30.78
N CYS A 743 4.84 1.63 30.05
CA CYS A 743 4.23 1.90 28.73
C CYS A 743 5.16 2.22 27.54
N GLY A 744 6.47 2.25 27.73
CA GLY A 744 7.39 2.75 26.71
C GLY A 744 8.82 2.28 26.95
N TYR A 745 9.79 2.95 26.35
CA TYR A 745 11.21 2.70 26.61
C TYR A 745 11.62 3.37 27.91
N LYS A 746 12.19 2.62 28.86
CA LYS A 746 12.75 3.19 30.09
C LYS A 746 13.99 4.02 29.73
N ILE A 747 13.96 5.30 30.09
CA ILE A 747 15.05 6.26 29.79
C ILE A 747 15.72 6.82 31.05
N GLY A 748 15.16 6.59 32.23
CA GLY A 748 15.80 7.01 33.48
C GLY A 748 14.87 6.95 34.68
N THR A 749 15.31 7.60 35.75
CA THR A 749 14.65 7.62 37.05
C THR A 749 14.62 9.05 37.60
N LEU A 750 13.44 9.50 38.07
CA LEU A 750 13.23 10.81 38.69
C LEU A 750 12.92 10.61 40.18
N THR A 751 13.68 11.26 41.05
CA THR A 751 13.42 11.34 42.49
C THR A 751 12.85 12.71 42.82
N VAL A 752 11.73 12.71 43.55
CA VAL A 752 11.05 13.91 44.03
C VAL A 752 11.34 14.05 45.52
N ASN A 753 12.12 15.05 45.92
CA ASN A 753 12.41 15.36 47.31
C ASN A 753 11.44 16.43 47.82
#